data_AF-A0A954A783-F1
#
_entry.id   AF-A0A954A783-F1
#
_cell.length_a   1.000
_cell.length_b   1.000
_cell.length_c   1.000
_cell.angle_alpha   90.00
_cell.angle_beta   90.00
_cell.angle_gamma   90.00
#
_symmetry.space_group_name_H-M   'P 1'
#
loop_
_entity.id
_entity.type
_entity.pdbx_description
1 polymer ?
#
loop_
_entity_poly.entity_id
_entity_poly.type
_entity_poly.pdbx_seq_one_letter_code
_entity_poly.pdbx_strand_id
1 'polypeptide(L)'
;VDLDARFDATYNLAWTSVERAQTLAEEKPKEALVALETAADWFRAAVRLKPASEDARHNLEVILARVLALRDQLTPKDERDYHQRIDELIQRERRIIGDLLQIVQRQSESDPPLDAEQLRAPLRSIAKETRLLISDLAVLARDAGDERTTIATKKEEERTPEEATRAVQIDNTLHYLNTASQRLNQSRRQLRLSEAEAAFRRANLALGELKRARDQWRAPAELLATLIQETQELGQLTGSKTVSSFSPDPGQGPPAWLSDELLEEMQTTLGERTTELHQRLTSALENADTGTEAPAPDPSDPQAMQAAQQAEQMKAMLAQIGEAEPFVATADQAFGDALTSIRARDFSPALARQQDALIALTEALERFSDLKRLIEAAYRVEKVIETTLDHEAMPLPNGETAPLDQVVGLLHDTQQKNLDRTGRIAKKIDEELAKLPEPSGDAPAPNPSGEPDPQQVERQRYERAKLLLGLTDAAMQRNVEWLAQPTTSPNVPLDRVAALESSQRATRSLAELRRLFFTLVEHLKDTAHRQSELRDDTLEVAGLFSTSQPETPERESAERKLGPLSPRQDELAAISREIAGALRQQATAPTSGGPPGAQPDPEQLARIQRASELVDAAAGEMTGARESMAAATTAGTASGDGDGTETGDPASSATGSDDPGGDANPNQPDLDLAQKKQETALGQLVEAITLLEPPPPPQQDQNQQQQQQDQQQQQQDQQQSQGQQEEQQLDTQQMLQAIRDREAERRKENAQRARGGVQQVEKDW
;
A
#
# COMPACT_ATOMS: atom_id res chain seq x y z
N VAL A 1 -17.67 -17.06 57.34
CA VAL A 1 -18.12 -17.91 56.22
C VAL A 1 -17.07 -18.97 56.05
N ASP A 2 -17.49 -20.22 56.16
CA ASP A 2 -16.65 -21.41 56.14
C ASP A 2 -15.77 -21.45 54.87
N LEU A 3 -14.48 -21.70 55.03
CA LEU A 3 -13.50 -21.70 53.94
C LEU A 3 -13.74 -22.88 53.00
N ASP A 4 -14.21 -24.01 53.55
CA ASP A 4 -14.61 -25.17 52.75
C ASP A 4 -15.88 -24.86 51.94
N ALA A 5 -16.89 -24.22 52.53
CA ALA A 5 -18.08 -23.82 51.78
C ALA A 5 -17.79 -22.81 50.64
N ARG A 6 -16.80 -21.93 50.83
CA ARG A 6 -16.34 -21.02 49.76
C ARG A 6 -15.60 -21.77 48.66
N PHE A 7 -14.71 -22.70 49.03
CA PHE A 7 -14.01 -23.55 48.08
C PHE A 7 -15.01 -24.35 47.25
N ASP A 8 -15.97 -25.02 47.89
CA ASP A 8 -16.97 -25.85 47.21
C ASP A 8 -17.84 -25.02 46.26
N ALA A 9 -18.28 -23.83 46.68
CA ALA A 9 -19.04 -22.92 45.81
C ALA A 9 -18.23 -22.47 44.59
N THR A 10 -16.96 -22.07 44.77
CA THR A 10 -16.07 -21.66 43.68
C THR A 10 -15.73 -22.82 42.74
N TYR A 11 -15.49 -24.01 43.28
CA TYR A 11 -15.21 -25.22 42.52
C TYR A 11 -16.42 -25.65 41.69
N ASN A 12 -17.62 -25.60 42.26
CA ASN A 12 -18.86 -25.91 41.53
C ASN A 12 -19.17 -24.88 40.44
N LEU A 13 -18.93 -23.58 40.69
CA LEU A 13 -19.06 -22.54 39.65
C LEU A 13 -18.11 -22.78 38.47
N ALA A 14 -16.89 -23.26 38.73
CA ALA A 14 -15.97 -23.66 37.68
C ALA A 14 -16.59 -24.75 36.79
N TRP A 15 -17.14 -25.81 37.38
CA TRP A 15 -17.81 -26.90 36.64
C TRP A 15 -19.04 -26.44 35.85
N THR A 16 -19.86 -25.54 36.38
CA THR A 16 -21.00 -24.99 35.61
C THR A 16 -20.55 -24.27 34.34
N SER A 17 -19.39 -23.61 34.38
CA SER A 17 -18.81 -22.92 33.24
C SER A 17 -18.19 -23.91 32.25
N VAL A 18 -17.64 -25.03 32.73
CA VAL A 18 -17.21 -26.16 31.89
C VAL A 18 -18.39 -26.80 31.16
N GLU A 19 -19.50 -27.09 31.84
CA GLU A 19 -20.70 -27.67 31.20
C GLU A 19 -21.28 -26.71 30.16
N ARG A 20 -21.36 -25.41 30.48
CA ARG A 20 -21.77 -24.38 29.51
C ARG A 20 -20.86 -24.39 28.28
N ALA A 21 -19.55 -24.47 28.47
CA ALA A 21 -18.62 -24.57 27.35
C ALA A 21 -18.85 -25.82 26.49
N GLN A 22 -19.15 -26.97 27.11
CA GLN A 22 -19.43 -28.21 26.38
C GLN A 22 -20.70 -28.09 25.53
N THR A 23 -21.77 -27.49 26.06
CA THR A 23 -23.01 -27.28 25.30
C THR A 23 -22.85 -26.34 24.11
N LEU A 24 -21.91 -25.38 24.20
CA LEU A 24 -21.69 -24.37 23.18
C LEU A 24 -20.60 -24.77 22.16
N ALA A 25 -19.88 -25.88 22.38
CA ALA A 25 -18.66 -26.19 21.64
C ALA A 25 -18.89 -26.41 20.13
N GLU A 26 -20.02 -27.01 19.75
CA GLU A 26 -20.33 -27.33 18.34
C GLU A 26 -21.01 -26.15 17.62
N GLU A 27 -21.97 -25.50 18.25
CA GLU A 27 -22.77 -24.45 17.61
C GLU A 27 -22.15 -23.05 17.72
N LYS A 28 -21.42 -22.78 18.81
CA LYS A 28 -20.92 -21.44 19.16
C LYS A 28 -19.53 -21.50 19.80
N PRO A 29 -18.50 -21.91 19.04
CA PRO A 29 -17.18 -22.20 19.60
C PRO A 29 -16.51 -20.98 20.25
N LYS A 30 -16.78 -19.75 19.77
CA LYS A 30 -16.29 -18.51 20.41
C LYS A 30 -16.89 -18.27 21.80
N GLU A 31 -18.19 -18.55 21.98
CA GLU A 31 -18.85 -18.45 23.30
C GLU A 31 -18.40 -19.58 24.23
N ALA A 32 -18.13 -20.77 23.67
CA ALA A 32 -17.54 -21.89 24.41
C ALA A 32 -16.14 -21.56 24.94
N LEU A 33 -15.31 -20.86 24.17
CA LEU A 33 -13.99 -20.40 24.61
C LEU A 33 -14.10 -19.46 25.82
N VAL A 34 -14.98 -18.46 25.77
CA VAL A 34 -15.22 -17.52 26.88
C VAL A 34 -15.68 -18.27 28.15
N ALA A 35 -16.52 -19.30 27.99
CA ALA A 35 -16.97 -20.13 29.10
C ALA A 35 -15.82 -20.99 29.70
N LEU A 36 -14.88 -21.49 28.88
CA LEU A 36 -13.69 -22.19 29.37
C LEU A 36 -12.69 -21.25 30.08
N GLU A 37 -12.50 -20.03 29.58
CA GLU A 37 -11.67 -19.01 30.25
C GLU A 37 -12.26 -18.65 31.62
N THR A 38 -13.58 -18.48 31.68
CA THR A 38 -14.32 -18.26 32.94
C THR A 38 -14.14 -19.45 33.90
N ALA A 39 -14.20 -20.69 33.40
CA ALA A 39 -13.93 -21.87 34.21
C ALA A 39 -12.49 -21.90 34.74
N ALA A 40 -11.50 -21.52 33.93
CA ALA A 40 -10.10 -21.43 34.35
C ALA A 40 -9.90 -20.40 35.47
N ASP A 41 -10.57 -19.25 35.41
CA ASP A 41 -10.53 -18.23 36.47
C ASP A 41 -11.14 -18.72 37.77
N TRP A 42 -12.25 -19.46 37.71
CA TRP A 42 -12.83 -20.09 38.89
C TRP A 42 -11.95 -21.19 39.47
N PHE A 43 -11.32 -22.04 38.65
CA PHE A 43 -10.36 -23.03 39.14
C PHE A 43 -9.11 -22.38 39.75
N ARG A 44 -8.58 -21.28 39.18
CA ARG A 44 -7.50 -20.49 39.81
C ARG A 44 -7.91 -19.96 41.17
N ALA A 45 -9.15 -19.47 41.30
CA ALA A 45 -9.68 -19.01 42.59
C ALA A 45 -9.84 -20.16 43.59
N ALA A 46 -10.30 -21.35 43.16
CA ALA A 46 -10.38 -22.54 44.00
C ALA A 46 -9.00 -23.00 44.49
N VAL A 47 -7.98 -23.02 43.61
CA VAL A 47 -6.59 -23.33 43.97
C VAL A 47 -6.02 -22.32 44.97
N ARG A 48 -6.36 -21.03 44.86
CA ARG A 48 -5.95 -20.02 45.85
C ARG A 48 -6.58 -20.25 47.22
N LEU A 49 -7.84 -20.69 47.27
CA LEU A 49 -8.54 -20.99 48.52
C LEU A 49 -8.02 -22.27 49.19
N LYS A 50 -7.70 -23.31 48.40
CA LYS A 50 -7.19 -24.59 48.89
C LYS A 50 -6.02 -25.09 48.02
N PRO A 51 -4.80 -24.58 48.24
CA PRO A 51 -3.64 -24.89 47.39
C PRO A 51 -3.26 -26.39 47.35
N ALA A 52 -3.62 -27.13 48.40
CA ALA A 52 -3.36 -28.56 48.50
C ALA A 52 -4.34 -29.43 47.70
N SER A 53 -5.46 -28.89 47.20
CA SER A 53 -6.41 -29.65 46.38
C SER A 53 -5.73 -30.07 45.07
N GLU A 54 -5.57 -31.38 44.87
CA GLU A 54 -5.04 -31.94 43.62
C GLU A 54 -6.07 -31.83 42.49
N ASP A 55 -7.35 -32.09 42.79
CA ASP A 55 -8.44 -32.03 41.82
C ASP A 55 -8.58 -30.64 41.17
N ALA A 56 -8.52 -29.57 41.97
CA ALA A 56 -8.62 -28.20 41.45
C ALA A 56 -7.43 -27.82 40.56
N ARG A 57 -6.23 -28.34 40.85
CA ARG A 57 -5.02 -28.11 40.04
C ARG A 57 -5.07 -28.90 38.74
N HIS A 58 -5.41 -30.19 38.83
CA HIS A 58 -5.57 -31.04 37.66
C HIS A 58 -6.64 -30.51 36.71
N ASN A 59 -7.80 -30.12 37.23
CA ASN A 59 -8.86 -29.55 36.40
C ASN A 59 -8.46 -28.21 35.78
N LEU A 60 -7.72 -27.36 36.50
CA LEU A 60 -7.16 -26.13 35.91
C LEU A 60 -6.24 -26.45 34.71
N GLU A 61 -5.35 -27.43 34.85
CA GLU A 61 -4.45 -27.84 33.76
C GLU A 61 -5.22 -28.36 32.54
N VAL A 62 -6.22 -29.22 32.75
CA VAL A 62 -7.07 -29.77 31.69
C VAL A 62 -7.85 -28.65 30.98
N ILE A 63 -8.42 -27.69 31.73
CA ILE A 63 -9.14 -26.57 31.14
C ILE A 63 -8.21 -25.63 30.37
N LEU A 64 -7.01 -25.34 30.88
CA LEU A 64 -6.03 -24.52 30.15
C LEU A 64 -5.60 -25.18 28.84
N ALA A 65 -5.38 -26.50 28.84
CA ALA A 65 -5.09 -27.24 27.61
C ALA A 65 -6.25 -27.17 26.60
N ARG A 66 -7.49 -27.23 27.08
CA ARG A 66 -8.69 -27.14 26.23
C ARG A 66 -8.93 -25.72 25.70
N VAL A 67 -8.64 -24.68 26.50
CA VAL A 67 -8.65 -23.28 26.06
C VAL A 67 -7.66 -23.08 24.91
N LEU A 68 -6.44 -23.62 25.03
CA LEU A 68 -5.45 -23.55 23.96
C LEU A 68 -5.93 -24.26 22.69
N ALA A 69 -6.37 -25.52 22.80
CA ALA A 69 -6.84 -26.28 21.65
C ALA A 69 -8.03 -25.63 20.92
N LEU A 70 -8.99 -25.06 21.67
CA LEU A 70 -10.14 -24.39 21.08
C LEU A 70 -9.76 -23.03 20.47
N ARG A 71 -8.79 -22.32 21.05
CA ARG A 71 -8.24 -21.09 20.49
C ARG A 71 -7.50 -21.36 19.17
N ASP A 72 -6.74 -22.45 19.10
CA ASP A 72 -6.06 -22.88 17.88
C ASP A 72 -7.06 -23.26 16.78
N GLN A 73 -8.18 -23.91 17.14
CA GLN A 73 -9.27 -24.23 16.20
C GLN A 73 -10.04 -22.99 15.74
N LEU A 74 -10.18 -21.98 16.60
CA LEU A 74 -10.91 -20.73 16.31
C LEU A 74 -10.07 -19.68 15.60
N THR A 75 -8.75 -19.86 15.53
CA THR A 75 -7.86 -18.98 14.79
C THR A 75 -8.06 -19.26 13.30
N PRO A 76 -8.59 -18.31 12.51
CA PRO A 76 -8.76 -18.51 11.08
C PRO A 76 -7.39 -18.77 10.43
N LYS A 77 -7.22 -19.93 9.78
CA LYS A 77 -6.00 -20.28 9.03
C LYS A 77 -6.05 -19.72 7.60
N ASP A 78 -6.38 -18.43 7.46
CA ASP A 78 -6.37 -17.77 6.16
C ASP A 78 -5.00 -17.16 5.86
N GLU A 79 -4.58 -17.14 4.60
CA GLU A 79 -3.36 -16.46 4.13
C GLU A 79 -3.32 -14.97 4.49
N ARG A 80 -4.50 -14.38 4.70
CA ARG A 80 -4.67 -13.00 5.18
C ARG A 80 -4.24 -12.82 6.64
N ASP A 81 -4.16 -13.90 7.44
CA ASP A 81 -3.74 -13.84 8.84
C ASP A 81 -2.24 -13.51 8.98
N TYR A 82 -1.36 -14.14 8.19
CA TYR A 82 0.09 -13.82 8.26
C TYR A 82 0.37 -12.39 7.82
N HIS A 83 -0.18 -11.95 6.69
CA HIS A 83 0.03 -10.59 6.20
C HIS A 83 -0.44 -9.55 7.23
N GLN A 84 -1.65 -9.72 7.78
CA GLN A 84 -2.20 -8.81 8.78
C GLN A 84 -1.42 -8.83 10.10
N ARG A 85 -1.04 -10.02 10.60
CA ARG A 85 -0.27 -10.14 11.85
C ARG A 85 1.14 -9.56 11.70
N ILE A 86 1.79 -9.75 10.56
CA ILE A 86 3.09 -9.11 10.29
C ILE A 86 2.91 -7.58 10.19
N ASP A 87 1.85 -7.09 9.54
CA ASP A 87 1.55 -5.65 9.52
C ASP A 87 1.36 -5.07 10.92
N GLU A 88 0.66 -5.77 11.82
CA GLU A 88 0.53 -5.34 13.21
C GLU A 88 1.89 -5.26 13.93
N LEU A 89 2.78 -6.24 13.71
CA LEU A 89 4.14 -6.22 14.25
C LEU A 89 4.94 -5.04 13.68
N ILE A 90 4.86 -4.79 12.37
CA ILE A 90 5.49 -3.65 11.69
C ILE A 90 5.01 -2.33 12.28
N GLN A 91 3.70 -2.17 12.48
CA GLN A 91 3.15 -0.93 13.04
C GLN A 91 3.58 -0.71 14.49
N ARG A 92 3.68 -1.77 15.31
CA ARG A 92 4.22 -1.66 16.67
C ARG A 92 5.70 -1.32 16.67
N GLU A 93 6.50 -1.92 15.80
CA GLU A 93 7.92 -1.60 15.68
C GLU A 93 8.14 -0.15 15.19
N ARG A 94 7.33 0.34 14.25
CA ARG A 94 7.37 1.75 13.83
C ARG A 94 7.11 2.72 14.99
N ARG A 95 6.20 2.39 15.91
CA ARG A 95 5.96 3.19 17.13
C ARG A 95 7.20 3.19 18.03
N ILE A 96 7.79 2.01 18.27
CA ILE A 96 9.04 1.87 19.05
C ILE A 96 10.16 2.71 18.43
N ILE A 97 10.32 2.66 17.10
CA ILE A 97 11.31 3.46 16.36
C ILE A 97 11.03 4.96 16.51
N GLY A 98 9.76 5.38 16.40
CA GLY A 98 9.35 6.78 16.61
C GLY A 98 9.67 7.29 18.01
N ASP A 99 9.37 6.49 19.05
CA ASP A 99 9.69 6.83 20.44
C ASP A 99 11.21 6.90 20.68
N LEU A 100 11.98 5.99 20.06
CA LEU A 100 13.44 6.04 20.11
C LEU A 100 14.00 7.25 19.38
N LEU A 101 13.46 7.59 18.22
CA LEU A 101 13.86 8.77 17.45
C LEU A 101 13.70 10.04 18.27
N GLN A 102 12.57 10.21 18.97
CA GLN A 102 12.36 11.35 19.86
C GLN A 102 13.36 11.41 21.01
N ILE A 103 13.84 10.27 21.50
CA ILE A 103 14.89 10.25 22.54
C ILE A 103 16.24 10.63 21.94
N VAL A 104 16.60 10.09 20.77
CA VAL A 104 17.86 10.40 20.09
C VAL A 104 17.92 11.88 19.70
N GLN A 105 16.83 12.45 19.17
CA GLN A 105 16.72 13.87 18.85
C GLN A 105 16.88 14.75 20.09
N ARG A 106 16.13 14.47 21.17
CA ARG A 106 16.28 15.20 22.44
C ARG A 106 17.69 15.11 23.00
N GLN A 107 18.34 13.95 22.87
CA GLN A 107 19.72 13.77 23.30
C GLN A 107 20.70 14.62 22.48
N SER A 108 20.46 14.80 21.18
CA SER A 108 21.28 15.67 20.33
C SER A 108 21.04 17.17 20.52
N GLU A 109 19.82 17.57 20.87
CA GLU A 109 19.44 18.98 21.06
C GLU A 109 19.76 19.51 22.46
N SER A 110 20.00 18.62 23.43
CA SER A 110 20.25 19.01 24.82
C SER A 110 21.69 19.48 25.04
N ASP A 111 21.85 20.72 25.54
CA ASP A 111 23.09 21.26 26.08
C ASP A 111 22.87 21.76 27.52
N PRO A 112 23.44 21.11 28.57
CA PRO A 112 24.36 19.98 28.52
C PRO A 112 23.68 18.65 28.11
N PRO A 113 24.45 17.65 27.64
CA PRO A 113 23.93 16.35 27.23
C PRO A 113 23.12 15.67 28.33
N LEU A 114 22.02 15.01 27.96
CA LEU A 114 21.19 14.23 28.88
C LEU A 114 22.03 13.18 29.60
N ASP A 115 21.88 13.11 30.93
CA ASP A 115 22.59 12.11 31.73
C ASP A 115 21.96 10.71 31.63
N ALA A 116 22.72 9.70 32.03
CA ALA A 116 22.28 8.31 31.97
C ALA A 116 21.07 8.00 32.90
N GLU A 117 20.79 8.85 33.89
CA GLU A 117 19.70 8.68 34.84
C GLU A 117 18.38 9.19 34.25
N GLN A 118 18.42 10.33 33.57
CA GLN A 118 17.31 10.94 32.81
C GLN A 118 16.85 10.03 31.66
N LEU A 119 17.79 9.39 30.94
CA LEU A 119 17.47 8.46 29.85
C LEU A 119 16.95 7.09 30.33
N ARG A 120 17.19 6.74 31.60
CA ARG A 120 16.98 5.36 32.10
C ARG A 120 15.53 4.94 32.11
N ALA A 121 14.64 5.81 32.57
CA ALA A 121 13.20 5.53 32.66
C ALA A 121 12.55 5.35 31.27
N PRO A 122 12.71 6.28 30.31
CA PRO A 122 12.11 6.13 28.98
C PRO A 122 12.67 4.91 28.23
N LEU A 123 13.99 4.69 28.23
CA LEU A 123 14.59 3.53 27.54
C LEU A 123 14.16 2.19 28.16
N ARG A 124 13.92 2.13 29.48
CA ARG A 124 13.35 0.93 30.13
C ARG A 124 11.90 0.67 29.73
N SER A 125 11.12 1.71 29.45
CA SER A 125 9.75 1.55 28.94
C SER A 125 9.79 0.88 27.57
N ILE A 126 10.57 1.45 26.66
CA ILE A 126 10.75 0.90 25.31
C ILE A 126 11.29 -0.53 25.37
N ALA A 127 12.27 -0.82 26.24
CA ALA A 127 12.81 -2.18 26.39
C ALA A 127 11.78 -3.22 26.91
N LYS A 128 10.68 -2.79 27.55
CA LYS A 128 9.56 -3.65 27.91
C LYS A 128 8.66 -3.89 26.70
N GLU A 129 8.35 -2.84 25.93
CA GLU A 129 7.56 -2.95 24.71
C GLU A 129 8.26 -3.83 23.66
N THR A 130 9.56 -3.64 23.43
CA THR A 130 10.37 -4.53 22.57
C THR A 130 10.31 -5.98 23.04
N ARG A 131 10.23 -6.24 24.36
CA ARG A 131 10.07 -7.61 24.87
C ARG A 131 8.72 -8.22 24.48
N LEU A 132 7.66 -7.43 24.58
CA LEU A 132 6.31 -7.87 24.20
C LEU A 132 6.28 -8.16 22.70
N LEU A 133 6.85 -7.27 21.88
CA LEU A 133 6.97 -7.49 20.44
C LEU A 133 7.73 -8.79 20.09
N ILE A 134 8.87 -9.05 20.75
CA ILE A 134 9.63 -10.31 20.57
C ILE A 134 8.76 -11.53 20.93
N SER A 135 7.93 -11.42 21.97
CA SER A 135 7.02 -12.50 22.38
C SER A 135 5.96 -12.78 21.32
N ASP A 136 5.34 -11.73 20.77
CA ASP A 136 4.29 -11.86 19.75
C ASP A 136 4.86 -12.41 18.44
N LEU A 137 6.05 -11.95 18.06
CA LEU A 137 6.80 -12.49 16.93
C LEU A 137 7.08 -14.00 17.12
N ALA A 138 7.48 -14.42 18.32
CA ALA A 138 7.75 -15.83 18.60
C ALA A 138 6.50 -16.72 18.52
N VAL A 139 5.31 -16.17 18.79
CA VAL A 139 4.03 -16.86 18.57
C VAL A 139 3.80 -17.03 17.06
N LEU A 140 3.91 -15.96 16.29
CA LEU A 140 3.76 -16.00 14.84
C LEU A 140 4.73 -16.99 14.17
N ALA A 141 5.99 -16.99 14.58
CA ALA A 141 7.00 -17.92 14.06
C ALA A 141 6.70 -19.38 14.42
N ARG A 142 6.07 -19.64 15.58
CA ARG A 142 5.64 -21.00 15.93
C ARG A 142 4.49 -21.45 15.02
N ASP A 143 3.48 -20.62 14.86
CA ASP A 143 2.30 -20.94 14.04
C ASP A 143 2.70 -21.23 12.57
N ALA A 144 3.57 -20.38 12.01
CA ALA A 144 4.16 -20.58 10.69
C ALA A 144 4.97 -21.89 10.62
N GLY A 145 5.74 -22.20 11.66
CA GLY A 145 6.47 -23.47 11.76
C GLY A 145 5.56 -24.68 11.78
N ASP A 146 4.48 -24.64 12.56
CA ASP A 146 3.51 -25.73 12.67
C ASP A 146 2.79 -25.97 11.33
N GLU A 147 2.43 -24.90 10.62
CA GLU A 147 1.88 -25.01 9.26
C GLU A 147 2.89 -25.62 8.28
N ARG A 148 4.15 -25.17 8.32
CA ARG A 148 5.21 -25.73 7.49
C ARG A 148 5.40 -27.23 7.73
N THR A 149 5.38 -27.66 8.99
CA THR A 149 5.46 -29.09 9.33
C THR A 149 4.25 -29.86 8.81
N THR A 150 3.06 -29.27 8.85
CA THR A 150 1.83 -29.87 8.31
C THR A 150 1.97 -30.12 6.81
N ILE A 151 2.43 -29.12 6.03
CA ILE A 151 2.71 -29.30 4.59
C ILE A 151 3.81 -30.34 4.38
N ALA A 152 4.84 -30.35 5.23
CA ALA A 152 5.95 -31.28 5.14
C ALA A 152 5.55 -32.75 5.37
N THR A 153 4.50 -33.02 6.16
CA THR A 153 4.02 -34.39 6.40
C THR A 153 3.42 -35.07 5.17
N LYS A 154 2.96 -34.30 4.18
CA LYS A 154 2.54 -34.82 2.87
C LYS A 154 3.78 -35.19 2.05
N LYS A 155 3.72 -36.30 1.30
CA LYS A 155 4.79 -36.65 0.36
C LYS A 155 4.85 -35.60 -0.77
N GLU A 156 6.03 -35.38 -1.32
CA GLU A 156 6.26 -34.37 -2.38
C GLU A 156 5.37 -34.60 -3.60
N GLU A 157 5.09 -35.86 -3.93
CA GLU A 157 4.20 -36.29 -5.03
C GLU A 157 2.71 -36.03 -4.74
N GLU A 158 2.34 -35.83 -3.47
CA GLU A 158 0.97 -35.61 -3.00
C GLU A 158 0.69 -34.11 -2.71
N ARG A 159 1.72 -33.24 -2.83
CA ARG A 159 1.58 -31.80 -2.62
C ARG A 159 1.06 -31.12 -3.88
N THR A 160 0.13 -30.20 -3.71
CA THR A 160 -0.28 -29.34 -4.82
C THR A 160 0.83 -28.32 -5.13
N PRO A 161 0.87 -27.77 -6.36
CA PRO A 161 1.78 -26.68 -6.69
C PRO A 161 1.66 -25.47 -5.74
N GLU A 162 0.43 -25.17 -5.30
CA GLU A 162 0.13 -24.12 -4.33
C GLU A 162 0.71 -24.42 -2.94
N GLU A 163 0.66 -25.68 -2.49
CA GLU A 163 1.29 -26.08 -1.22
C GLU A 163 2.81 -26.00 -1.28
N ALA A 164 3.40 -26.27 -2.45
CA ALA A 164 4.83 -26.14 -2.66
C ALA A 164 5.29 -24.66 -2.62
N THR A 165 4.58 -23.75 -3.30
CA THR A 165 4.88 -22.32 -3.25
C THR A 165 4.67 -21.75 -1.84
N ARG A 166 3.58 -22.13 -1.19
CA ARG A 166 3.28 -21.73 0.19
C ARG A 166 4.33 -22.21 1.18
N ALA A 167 4.84 -23.44 1.04
CA ALA A 167 5.93 -23.93 1.87
C ALA A 167 7.20 -23.06 1.77
N VAL A 168 7.56 -22.64 0.55
CA VAL A 168 8.72 -21.75 0.33
C VAL A 168 8.48 -20.35 0.94
N GLN A 169 7.29 -19.79 0.76
CA GLN A 169 6.92 -18.50 1.38
C GLN A 169 7.00 -18.55 2.91
N ILE A 170 6.55 -19.64 3.52
CA ILE A 170 6.64 -19.86 4.96
C ILE A 170 8.10 -20.01 5.41
N ASP A 171 8.92 -20.79 4.69
CA ASP A 171 10.34 -20.98 5.02
C ASP A 171 11.09 -19.64 5.01
N ASN A 172 10.86 -18.80 3.99
CA ASN A 172 11.42 -17.45 3.90
C ASN A 172 10.89 -16.55 5.02
N THR A 173 9.58 -16.58 5.28
CA THR A 173 8.96 -15.80 6.38
C THR A 173 9.59 -16.15 7.71
N LEU A 174 9.77 -17.45 8.02
CA LEU A 174 10.42 -17.92 9.22
C LEU A 174 11.86 -17.44 9.34
N HIS A 175 12.61 -17.45 8.23
CA HIS A 175 13.97 -16.90 8.20
C HIS A 175 13.98 -15.44 8.66
N TYR A 176 13.15 -14.59 8.06
CA TYR A 176 13.09 -13.16 8.38
C TYR A 176 12.54 -12.88 9.78
N LEU A 177 11.52 -13.60 10.24
CA LEU A 177 11.02 -13.46 11.61
C LEU A 177 12.13 -13.79 12.63
N ASN A 178 12.90 -14.86 12.41
CA ASN A 178 14.01 -15.21 13.29
C ASN A 178 15.11 -14.14 13.30
N THR A 179 15.48 -13.61 12.13
CA THR A 179 16.47 -12.53 12.03
C THR A 179 15.96 -11.25 12.72
N ALA A 180 14.71 -10.87 12.50
CA ALA A 180 14.05 -9.76 13.20
C ALA A 180 14.12 -9.93 14.72
N SER A 181 13.79 -11.12 15.23
CA SER A 181 13.89 -11.44 16.67
C SER A 181 15.30 -11.25 17.21
N GLN A 182 16.34 -11.65 16.47
CA GLN A 182 17.74 -11.42 16.86
C GLN A 182 18.06 -9.92 16.93
N ARG A 183 17.64 -9.13 15.93
CA ARG A 183 17.83 -7.68 15.89
C ARG A 183 17.10 -6.96 17.04
N LEU A 184 15.86 -7.34 17.35
CA LEU A 184 15.11 -6.80 18.48
C LEU A 184 15.76 -7.13 19.82
N ASN A 185 16.31 -8.35 19.99
CA ASN A 185 17.06 -8.71 21.19
C ASN A 185 18.35 -7.88 21.33
N GLN A 186 19.04 -7.59 20.22
CA GLN A 186 20.20 -6.69 20.21
C GLN A 186 19.78 -5.25 20.57
N SER A 187 18.73 -4.70 19.95
CA SER A 187 18.20 -3.37 20.28
C SER A 187 17.87 -3.27 21.77
N ARG A 188 17.14 -4.25 22.30
CA ARG A 188 16.79 -4.31 23.71
C ARG A 188 17.99 -4.39 24.65
N ARG A 189 19.09 -5.05 24.23
CA ARG A 189 20.35 -5.04 24.98
C ARG A 189 20.93 -3.63 25.03
N GLN A 190 20.95 -2.90 23.91
CA GLN A 190 21.43 -1.52 23.85
C GLN A 190 20.57 -0.56 24.69
N LEU A 191 19.25 -0.73 24.70
CA LEU A 191 18.36 0.04 25.58
C LEU A 191 18.70 -0.14 27.08
N ARG A 192 19.15 -1.33 27.48
CA ARG A 192 19.56 -1.59 28.87
C ARG A 192 20.92 -0.99 29.22
N LEU A 193 21.75 -0.77 28.21
CA LEU A 193 23.05 -0.09 28.33
C LEU A 193 22.92 1.44 28.19
N SER A 194 21.70 1.95 28.03
CA SER A 194 21.41 3.37 27.77
C SER A 194 22.00 3.90 26.45
N GLU A 195 22.26 3.01 25.48
CA GLU A 195 22.77 3.37 24.14
C GLU A 195 21.59 3.58 23.17
N ALA A 196 20.94 4.75 23.24
CA ALA A 196 19.72 5.05 22.48
C ALA A 196 19.92 4.97 20.96
N GLU A 197 20.98 5.57 20.44
CA GLU A 197 21.28 5.59 19.00
C GLU A 197 21.57 4.19 18.44
N ALA A 198 22.37 3.39 19.16
CA ALA A 198 22.65 2.01 18.77
C ALA A 198 21.39 1.13 18.84
N ALA A 199 20.53 1.35 19.84
CA ALA A 199 19.24 0.67 19.92
C ALA A 199 18.30 1.04 18.76
N PHE A 200 18.28 2.32 18.39
CA PHE A 200 17.50 2.86 17.26
C PHE A 200 17.92 2.23 15.93
N ARG A 201 19.23 2.14 15.64
CA ARG A 201 19.73 1.43 14.44
C ARG A 201 19.30 -0.04 14.41
N ARG A 202 19.48 -0.76 15.52
CA ARG A 202 19.08 -2.18 15.61
C ARG A 202 17.58 -2.39 15.47
N ALA A 203 16.75 -1.45 15.92
CA ALA A 203 15.31 -1.47 15.73
C ALA A 203 14.94 -1.27 14.25
N ASN A 204 15.58 -0.31 13.56
CA ASN A 204 15.40 -0.11 12.11
C ASN A 204 15.76 -1.36 11.29
N LEU A 205 16.86 -2.04 11.63
CA LEU A 205 17.20 -3.32 11.02
C LEU A 205 16.11 -4.39 11.26
N ALA A 206 15.57 -4.47 12.48
CA ALA A 206 14.47 -5.40 12.76
C ALA A 206 13.21 -5.08 11.94
N LEU A 207 12.89 -3.80 11.75
CA LEU A 207 11.81 -3.36 10.88
C LEU A 207 12.04 -3.78 9.42
N GLY A 208 13.28 -3.67 8.92
CA GLY A 208 13.65 -4.15 7.59
C GLY A 208 13.35 -5.64 7.38
N GLU A 209 13.74 -6.48 8.35
CA GLU A 209 13.46 -7.92 8.33
C GLU A 209 11.96 -8.22 8.40
N LEU A 210 11.20 -7.50 9.23
CA LEU A 210 9.74 -7.67 9.28
C LEU A 210 9.07 -7.29 7.95
N LYS A 211 9.55 -6.24 7.27
CA LYS A 211 9.08 -5.90 5.92
C LYS A 211 9.40 -7.01 4.92
N ARG A 212 10.61 -7.58 4.95
CA ARG A 212 11.00 -8.74 4.11
C ARG A 212 10.12 -9.97 4.36
N ALA A 213 9.76 -10.22 5.61
CA ALA A 213 8.80 -11.28 5.97
C ALA A 213 7.42 -11.03 5.34
N ARG A 214 6.90 -9.79 5.42
CA ARG A 214 5.63 -9.40 4.78
C ARG A 214 5.68 -9.51 3.27
N ASP A 215 6.81 -9.12 2.67
CA ASP A 215 6.97 -9.10 1.21
C ASP A 215 6.91 -10.49 0.58
N GLN A 216 7.05 -11.58 1.35
CA GLN A 216 6.81 -12.96 0.85
C GLN A 216 5.36 -13.19 0.41
N TRP A 217 4.42 -12.42 0.96
CA TRP A 217 2.98 -12.58 0.79
C TRP A 217 2.36 -11.55 -0.15
N ARG A 218 3.18 -10.65 -0.72
CA ARG A 218 2.72 -9.56 -1.58
C ARG A 218 2.81 -9.92 -3.05
N ALA A 219 1.85 -9.44 -3.82
CA ALA A 219 1.95 -9.49 -5.28
C ALA A 219 3.11 -8.57 -5.75
N PRO A 220 3.79 -8.89 -6.87
CA PRO A 220 4.91 -8.10 -7.37
C PRO A 220 4.60 -6.61 -7.55
N ALA A 221 3.42 -6.27 -8.06
CA ALA A 221 2.99 -4.89 -8.26
C ALA A 221 2.85 -4.11 -6.93
N GLU A 222 2.32 -4.75 -5.88
CA GLU A 222 2.20 -4.14 -4.54
C GLU A 222 3.57 -3.93 -3.89
N LEU A 223 4.48 -4.89 -4.08
CA LEU A 223 5.85 -4.78 -3.61
C LEU A 223 6.60 -3.64 -4.31
N LEU A 224 6.51 -3.56 -5.64
CA LEU A 224 7.10 -2.47 -6.42
C LEU A 224 6.62 -1.10 -5.96
N ALA A 225 5.30 -0.92 -5.78
CA ALA A 225 4.74 0.34 -5.27
C ALA A 225 5.31 0.71 -3.89
N THR A 226 5.49 -0.27 -3.00
CA THR A 226 6.11 -0.05 -1.69
C THR A 226 7.58 0.32 -1.81
N LEU A 227 8.34 -0.36 -2.67
CA LEU A 227 9.76 -0.08 -2.88
C LEU A 227 9.98 1.32 -3.47
N ILE A 228 9.12 1.77 -4.38
CA ILE A 228 9.14 3.13 -4.93
C ILE A 228 9.01 4.16 -3.82
N GLN A 229 8.00 4.04 -2.95
CA GLN A 229 7.78 4.96 -1.83
C GLN A 229 9.02 5.00 -0.90
N GLU A 230 9.51 3.83 -0.49
CA GLU A 230 10.64 3.77 0.45
C GLU A 230 11.96 4.24 -0.18
N THR A 231 12.10 4.12 -1.51
CA THR A 231 13.23 4.68 -2.25
C THR A 231 13.19 6.19 -2.30
N GLN A 232 12.00 6.79 -2.44
CA GLN A 232 11.83 8.24 -2.36
C GLN A 232 12.20 8.76 -0.96
N GLU A 233 11.70 8.09 0.09
CA GLU A 233 12.02 8.42 1.48
C GLU A 233 13.55 8.34 1.72
N LEU A 234 14.21 7.26 1.28
CA LEU A 234 15.67 7.14 1.40
C LEU A 234 16.41 8.21 0.58
N GLY A 235 15.95 8.51 -0.64
CA GLY A 235 16.52 9.54 -1.49
C GLY A 235 16.48 10.92 -0.83
N GLN A 236 15.38 11.27 -0.16
CA GLN A 236 15.28 12.52 0.61
C GLN A 236 16.29 12.57 1.76
N LEU A 237 16.45 11.46 2.50
CA LEU A 237 17.43 11.37 3.58
C LEU A 237 18.87 11.48 3.05
N THR A 238 19.22 10.76 1.99
CA THR A 238 20.52 10.88 1.33
C THR A 238 20.76 12.30 0.82
N GLY A 239 19.74 12.94 0.25
CA GLY A 239 19.79 14.33 -0.20
C GLY A 239 20.05 15.34 0.91
N SER A 240 19.56 15.09 2.14
CA SER A 240 19.91 15.97 3.27
C SER A 240 21.41 15.97 3.58
N LYS A 241 22.10 14.84 3.37
CA LYS A 241 23.56 14.73 3.53
C LYS A 241 24.33 15.45 2.42
N THR A 242 23.80 15.50 1.20
CA THR A 242 24.45 16.21 0.10
C THR A 242 24.41 17.70 0.32
N VAL A 243 23.24 18.27 0.67
CA VAL A 243 23.07 19.71 0.91
C VAL A 243 23.97 20.21 2.05
N SER A 244 24.02 19.49 3.17
CA SER A 244 24.90 19.87 4.29
C SER A 244 26.40 19.76 3.98
N SER A 245 26.80 18.98 2.98
CA SER A 245 28.21 18.92 2.55
C SER A 245 28.68 20.20 1.83
N PHE A 246 27.75 21.04 1.37
CA PHE A 246 28.04 22.30 0.67
C PHE A 246 27.74 23.56 1.51
N SER A 247 27.05 23.43 2.66
CA SER A 247 26.70 24.58 3.51
C SER A 247 27.74 24.76 4.64
N PRO A 248 28.38 25.93 4.77
CA PRO A 248 29.39 26.19 5.81
C PRO A 248 28.79 26.54 7.19
N ASP A 249 27.47 26.60 7.33
CA ASP A 249 26.78 27.01 8.55
C ASP A 249 26.52 25.82 9.51
N PRO A 250 27.11 25.80 10.73
CA PRO A 250 27.01 24.67 11.67
C PRO A 250 25.58 24.37 12.19
N GLY A 251 24.58 25.21 11.91
CA GLY A 251 23.16 24.98 12.23
C GLY A 251 22.38 24.15 11.20
N GLN A 252 22.89 24.00 9.97
CA GLN A 252 22.20 23.33 8.85
C GLN A 252 22.77 21.93 8.52
N GLY A 253 23.37 21.28 9.50
CA GLY A 253 23.83 19.90 9.37
C GLY A 253 22.67 18.91 9.19
N PRO A 254 22.92 17.70 8.67
CA PRO A 254 21.91 16.65 8.68
C PRO A 254 21.53 16.38 10.14
N PRO A 255 20.28 15.97 10.42
CA PRO A 255 19.87 15.65 11.79
C PRO A 255 20.84 14.65 12.42
N ALA A 256 21.20 14.85 13.69
CA ALA A 256 22.20 14.02 14.36
C ALA A 256 21.86 12.52 14.41
N TRP A 257 20.56 12.18 14.33
CA TRP A 257 20.08 10.80 14.27
C TRP A 257 20.34 10.12 12.92
N LEU A 258 20.55 10.90 11.86
CA LEU A 258 20.81 10.40 10.51
C LEU A 258 22.31 10.10 10.35
N SER A 259 22.76 8.98 10.91
CA SER A 259 24.14 8.52 10.79
C SER A 259 24.43 7.91 9.41
N ASP A 260 25.69 7.89 9.00
CA ASP A 260 26.10 7.29 7.72
C ASP A 260 25.82 5.77 7.73
N GLU A 261 26.01 5.13 8.89
CA GLU A 261 25.70 3.71 9.09
C GLU A 261 24.19 3.44 8.95
N LEU A 262 23.33 4.35 9.42
CA LEU A 262 21.89 4.20 9.24
C LEU A 262 21.50 4.24 7.76
N LEU A 263 22.08 5.17 6.99
CA LEU A 263 21.86 5.24 5.54
C LEU A 263 22.36 4.00 4.83
N GLU A 264 23.54 3.49 5.21
CA GLU A 264 24.06 2.22 4.68
C GLU A 264 23.13 1.05 4.99
N GLU A 265 22.62 0.94 6.22
CA GLU A 265 21.69 -0.11 6.64
C GLU A 265 20.34 -0.03 5.90
N MET A 266 19.79 1.18 5.71
CA MET A 266 18.56 1.41 4.94
C MET A 266 18.76 1.07 3.46
N GLN A 267 19.86 1.51 2.86
CA GLN A 267 20.21 1.19 1.47
C GLN A 267 20.40 -0.31 1.28
N THR A 268 21.07 -0.99 2.22
CA THR A 268 21.26 -2.44 2.19
C THR A 268 19.91 -3.16 2.21
N THR A 269 19.02 -2.76 3.11
CA THR A 269 17.68 -3.36 3.23
C THR A 269 16.85 -3.21 1.95
N LEU A 270 16.87 -2.01 1.32
CA LEU A 270 16.16 -1.79 0.06
C LEU A 270 16.79 -2.56 -1.10
N GLY A 271 18.11 -2.63 -1.16
CA GLY A 271 18.84 -3.43 -2.13
C GLY A 271 18.44 -4.90 -2.04
N GLU A 272 18.56 -5.52 -0.86
CA GLU A 272 18.23 -6.93 -0.65
C GLU A 272 16.78 -7.28 -1.02
N ARG A 273 15.82 -6.40 -0.70
CA ARG A 273 14.41 -6.59 -1.08
C ARG A 273 14.19 -6.51 -2.59
N THR A 274 14.93 -5.65 -3.27
CA THR A 274 14.89 -5.52 -4.73
C THR A 274 15.55 -6.74 -5.39
N THR A 275 16.67 -7.21 -4.86
CA THR A 275 17.34 -8.45 -5.30
C THR A 275 16.41 -9.66 -5.14
N GLU A 276 15.71 -9.78 -4.00
CA GLU A 276 14.74 -10.85 -3.80
C GLU A 276 13.59 -10.80 -4.80
N LEU A 277 13.03 -9.61 -5.05
CA LEU A 277 12.00 -9.46 -6.07
C LEU A 277 12.54 -9.88 -7.43
N HIS A 278 13.73 -9.41 -7.80
CA HIS A 278 14.39 -9.79 -9.05
C HIS A 278 14.50 -11.32 -9.18
N GLN A 279 15.05 -11.99 -8.17
CA GLN A 279 15.19 -13.45 -8.14
C GLN A 279 13.83 -14.17 -8.27
N ARG A 280 12.78 -13.69 -7.60
CA ARG A 280 11.43 -14.28 -7.72
C ARG A 280 10.88 -14.15 -9.13
N LEU A 281 11.07 -13.01 -9.78
CA LEU A 281 10.62 -12.80 -11.16
C LEU A 281 11.41 -13.70 -12.13
N THR A 282 12.73 -13.78 -11.97
CA THR A 282 13.59 -14.66 -12.79
C THR A 282 13.20 -16.13 -12.61
N SER A 283 13.04 -16.60 -11.38
CA SER A 283 12.61 -17.99 -11.12
C SER A 283 11.21 -18.29 -11.65
N ALA A 284 10.29 -17.32 -11.62
CA ALA A 284 8.96 -17.49 -12.22
C ALA A 284 9.04 -17.70 -13.75
N LEU A 285 9.92 -16.96 -14.43
CA LEU A 285 10.15 -17.11 -15.87
C LEU A 285 10.84 -18.44 -16.21
N GLU A 286 11.88 -18.82 -15.45
CA GLU A 286 12.58 -20.10 -15.65
C GLU A 286 11.66 -21.30 -15.47
N ASN A 287 10.79 -21.28 -14.45
CA ASN A 287 9.83 -22.35 -14.20
C ASN A 287 8.76 -22.43 -15.30
N ALA A 288 8.37 -21.30 -15.91
CA ALA A 288 7.41 -21.26 -17.01
C ALA A 288 7.94 -21.97 -18.27
N ASP A 289 9.22 -21.81 -18.60
CA ASP A 289 9.85 -22.45 -19.76
C ASP A 289 9.95 -23.98 -19.64
N THR A 290 9.84 -24.51 -18.42
CA THR A 290 9.87 -25.97 -18.15
C THR A 290 8.48 -26.62 -18.18
N GLY A 291 7.41 -25.84 -18.26
CA GLY A 291 6.03 -26.34 -18.30
C GLY A 291 5.68 -26.98 -19.64
N THR A 292 5.23 -28.23 -19.62
CA THR A 292 4.75 -28.94 -20.83
C THR A 292 3.43 -28.31 -21.30
N GLU A 293 3.30 -27.96 -22.59
CA GLU A 293 2.05 -27.47 -23.18
C GLU A 293 0.89 -28.43 -22.83
N ALA A 294 -0.05 -27.94 -22.03
CA ALA A 294 -1.24 -28.71 -21.70
C ALA A 294 -2.12 -28.92 -22.96
N PRO A 295 -2.68 -30.11 -23.17
CA PRO A 295 -3.58 -30.36 -24.29
C PRO A 295 -4.82 -29.46 -24.23
N ALA A 296 -5.35 -29.10 -25.40
CA ALA A 296 -6.50 -28.21 -25.51
C ALA A 296 -7.71 -28.75 -24.70
N PRO A 297 -8.38 -27.89 -23.91
CA PRO A 297 -9.50 -28.28 -23.04
C PRO A 297 -10.73 -28.72 -23.86
N ASP A 298 -11.47 -29.70 -23.35
CA ASP A 298 -12.78 -30.10 -23.93
C ASP A 298 -13.81 -28.99 -23.62
N PRO A 299 -14.44 -28.37 -24.64
CA PRO A 299 -15.40 -27.27 -24.46
C PRO A 299 -16.70 -27.69 -23.74
N SER A 300 -16.90 -28.98 -23.46
CA SER A 300 -18.10 -29.51 -22.81
C SER A 300 -17.99 -29.60 -21.27
N ASP A 301 -16.79 -29.40 -20.71
CA ASP A 301 -16.52 -29.52 -19.28
C ASP A 301 -16.29 -28.14 -18.61
N PRO A 302 -17.18 -27.70 -17.69
CA PRO A 302 -17.04 -26.44 -16.97
C PRO A 302 -15.74 -26.31 -16.18
N GLN A 303 -15.18 -27.41 -15.65
CA GLN A 303 -13.91 -27.41 -14.93
C GLN A 303 -12.74 -27.22 -15.90
N ALA A 304 -12.80 -27.82 -17.10
CA ALA A 304 -11.81 -27.62 -18.14
C ALA A 304 -11.80 -26.17 -18.66
N MET A 305 -12.96 -25.52 -18.76
CA MET A 305 -13.05 -24.10 -19.11
C MET A 305 -12.44 -23.18 -18.03
N GLN A 306 -12.66 -23.45 -16.74
CA GLN A 306 -12.03 -22.69 -15.66
C GLN A 306 -10.51 -22.86 -15.64
N ALA A 307 -10.02 -24.09 -15.82
CA ALA A 307 -8.59 -24.37 -15.91
C ALA A 307 -7.95 -23.66 -17.12
N ALA A 308 -8.65 -23.59 -18.25
CA ALA A 308 -8.20 -22.86 -19.43
C ALA A 308 -8.08 -21.35 -19.18
N GLN A 309 -9.08 -20.76 -18.53
CA GLN A 309 -9.07 -19.35 -18.14
C GLN A 309 -7.92 -19.03 -17.17
N GLN A 310 -7.69 -19.90 -16.17
CA GLN A 310 -6.57 -19.76 -15.24
C GLN A 310 -5.21 -19.88 -15.95
N ALA A 311 -5.06 -20.81 -16.89
CA ALA A 311 -3.84 -20.95 -17.68
C ALA A 311 -3.57 -19.72 -18.56
N GLU A 312 -4.61 -19.14 -19.16
CA GLU A 312 -4.49 -17.92 -19.96
C GLU A 312 -4.14 -16.70 -19.08
N GLN A 313 -4.75 -16.57 -17.90
CA GLN A 313 -4.38 -15.55 -16.91
C GLN A 313 -2.94 -15.69 -16.44
N MET A 314 -2.50 -16.92 -16.15
CA MET A 314 -1.11 -17.20 -15.75
C MET A 314 -0.13 -16.84 -16.87
N LYS A 315 -0.45 -17.16 -18.13
CA LYS A 315 0.36 -16.77 -19.29
C LYS A 315 0.45 -15.25 -19.45
N ALA A 316 -0.66 -14.53 -19.28
CA ALA A 316 -0.67 -13.07 -19.31
C ALA A 316 0.17 -12.46 -18.17
N MET A 317 0.10 -13.03 -16.97
CA MET A 317 0.92 -12.62 -15.83
C MET A 317 2.41 -12.87 -16.09
N LEU A 318 2.79 -14.02 -16.63
CA LEU A 318 4.18 -14.32 -16.98
C LEU A 318 4.73 -13.38 -18.07
N ALA A 319 3.91 -12.99 -19.04
CA ALA A 319 4.29 -11.98 -20.02
C ALA A 319 4.58 -10.62 -19.36
N GLN A 320 3.73 -10.17 -18.42
CA GLN A 320 3.97 -8.94 -17.66
C GLN A 320 5.24 -9.03 -16.80
N ILE A 321 5.49 -10.18 -16.18
CA ILE A 321 6.72 -10.44 -15.43
C ILE A 321 7.94 -10.33 -16.36
N GLY A 322 7.89 -10.92 -17.55
CA GLY A 322 8.98 -10.85 -18.54
C GLY A 322 9.26 -9.43 -19.02
N GLU A 323 8.22 -8.59 -19.15
CA GLU A 323 8.38 -7.18 -19.51
C GLU A 323 8.93 -6.33 -18.35
N ALA A 324 8.64 -6.70 -17.08
CA ALA A 324 9.04 -5.96 -15.89
C ALA A 324 10.45 -6.31 -15.38
N GLU A 325 10.86 -7.58 -15.50
CA GLU A 325 12.12 -8.14 -15.00
C GLU A 325 13.37 -7.29 -15.33
N PRO A 326 13.60 -6.84 -16.58
CA PRO A 326 14.83 -6.09 -16.90
C PRO A 326 14.92 -4.74 -16.18
N PHE A 327 13.78 -4.14 -15.86
CA PHE A 327 13.73 -2.89 -15.10
C PHE A 327 14.02 -3.15 -13.62
N VAL A 328 13.52 -4.26 -13.06
CA VAL A 328 13.88 -4.66 -11.69
C VAL A 328 15.37 -4.98 -11.58
N ALA A 329 15.96 -5.66 -12.57
CA ALA A 329 17.40 -5.92 -12.64
C ALA A 329 18.22 -4.62 -12.71
N THR A 330 17.75 -3.62 -13.46
CA THR A 330 18.39 -2.29 -13.53
C THR A 330 18.34 -1.59 -12.18
N ALA A 331 17.20 -1.66 -11.47
CA ALA A 331 17.06 -1.09 -10.14
C ALA A 331 17.98 -1.77 -9.12
N ASP A 332 18.10 -3.10 -9.17
CA ASP A 332 18.99 -3.88 -8.31
C ASP A 332 20.46 -3.44 -8.46
N GLN A 333 20.93 -3.32 -9.71
CA GLN A 333 22.27 -2.81 -10.01
C GLN A 333 22.48 -1.39 -9.49
N ALA A 334 21.52 -0.49 -9.73
CA ALA A 334 21.59 0.90 -9.29
C ALA A 334 21.65 1.00 -7.76
N PHE A 335 20.92 0.17 -7.01
CA PHE A 335 21.03 0.11 -5.55
C PHE A 335 22.38 -0.43 -5.06
N GLY A 336 22.97 -1.40 -5.77
CA GLY A 336 24.33 -1.86 -5.49
C GLY A 336 25.39 -0.75 -5.66
N ASP A 337 25.25 0.05 -6.72
CA ASP A 337 26.11 1.22 -6.96
C ASP A 337 25.89 2.33 -5.94
N ALA A 338 24.63 2.58 -5.54
CA ALA A 338 24.29 3.54 -4.49
C ALA A 338 24.91 3.14 -3.15
N LEU A 339 24.82 1.85 -2.77
CA LEU A 339 25.43 1.33 -1.56
C LEU A 339 26.96 1.49 -1.55
N THR A 340 27.61 1.24 -2.69
CA THR A 340 29.05 1.44 -2.86
C THR A 340 29.43 2.90 -2.63
N SER A 341 28.62 3.83 -3.15
CA SER A 341 28.83 5.28 -2.99
C SER A 341 28.61 5.75 -1.54
N ILE A 342 27.57 5.24 -0.86
CA ILE A 342 27.32 5.53 0.57
C ILE A 342 28.47 5.05 1.44
N ARG A 343 29.00 3.85 1.20
CA ARG A 343 30.18 3.32 1.92
C ARG A 343 31.43 4.15 1.70
N ALA A 344 31.57 4.73 0.50
CA ALA A 344 32.63 5.68 0.18
C ALA A 344 32.39 7.09 0.77
N ARG A 345 31.24 7.33 1.42
CA ARG A 345 30.77 8.62 1.91
C ARG A 345 30.59 9.68 0.81
N ASP A 346 30.29 9.22 -0.39
CA ASP A 346 29.98 10.07 -1.53
C ASP A 346 28.46 10.07 -1.77
N PHE A 347 27.76 11.01 -1.12
CA PHE A 347 26.30 11.03 -1.07
C PHE A 347 25.67 11.56 -2.36
N SER A 348 26.39 12.33 -3.17
CA SER A 348 25.84 12.92 -4.41
C SER A 348 25.67 11.86 -5.51
N PRO A 349 26.68 11.03 -5.84
CA PRO A 349 26.50 9.87 -6.70
C PRO A 349 25.54 8.84 -6.10
N ALA A 350 25.52 8.65 -4.78
CA ALA A 350 24.56 7.76 -4.14
C ALA A 350 23.11 8.19 -4.43
N LEU A 351 22.81 9.48 -4.29
CA LEU A 351 21.50 10.04 -4.59
C LEU A 351 21.13 9.86 -6.06
N ALA A 352 22.06 10.13 -6.99
CA ALA A 352 21.84 9.92 -8.42
C ALA A 352 21.51 8.45 -8.74
N ARG A 353 22.22 7.50 -8.12
CA ARG A 353 21.94 6.07 -8.28
C ARG A 353 20.61 5.63 -7.66
N GLN A 354 20.20 6.22 -6.54
CA GLN A 354 18.86 5.99 -5.98
C GLN A 354 17.75 6.53 -6.91
N GLN A 355 17.99 7.64 -7.60
CA GLN A 355 17.07 8.16 -8.62
C GLN A 355 17.01 7.25 -9.86
N ASP A 356 18.14 6.74 -10.34
CA ASP A 356 18.18 5.74 -11.41
C ASP A 356 17.34 4.50 -11.05
N ALA A 357 17.48 4.01 -9.82
CA ALA A 357 16.69 2.88 -9.31
C ALA A 357 15.20 3.20 -9.24
N LEU A 358 14.83 4.40 -8.76
CA LEU A 358 13.43 4.84 -8.68
C LEU A 358 12.77 4.89 -10.06
N ILE A 359 13.47 5.40 -11.07
CA ILE A 359 13.00 5.42 -12.47
C ILE A 359 12.75 3.99 -12.96
N ALA A 360 13.70 3.08 -12.72
CA ALA A 360 13.59 1.70 -13.14
C ALA A 360 12.44 0.94 -12.43
N LEU A 361 12.28 1.11 -11.10
CA LEU A 361 11.16 0.52 -10.37
C LEU A 361 9.80 1.03 -10.86
N THR A 362 9.71 2.33 -11.20
CA THR A 362 8.48 2.92 -11.75
C THR A 362 8.14 2.33 -13.11
N GLU A 363 9.14 2.15 -13.99
CA GLU A 363 8.96 1.47 -15.28
C GLU A 363 8.52 0.01 -15.11
N ALA A 364 9.08 -0.71 -14.14
CA ALA A 364 8.65 -2.06 -13.80
C ALA A 364 7.19 -2.10 -13.35
N LEU A 365 6.78 -1.19 -12.45
CA LEU A 365 5.40 -1.11 -11.95
C LEU A 365 4.42 -0.82 -13.09
N GLU A 366 4.79 0.05 -14.03
CA GLU A 366 3.95 0.35 -15.19
C GLU A 366 3.61 -0.88 -16.04
N ARG A 367 4.46 -1.92 -16.07
CA ARG A 367 4.17 -3.16 -16.82
C ARG A 367 3.03 -3.97 -16.20
N PHE A 368 2.76 -3.77 -14.91
CA PHE A 368 1.61 -4.35 -14.21
C PHE A 368 0.38 -3.43 -14.19
N SER A 369 0.46 -2.22 -14.76
CA SER A 369 -0.64 -1.27 -14.73
C SER A 369 -1.83 -1.72 -15.59
N ASP A 370 -3.03 -1.42 -15.11
CA ASP A 370 -4.26 -1.55 -15.88
C ASP A 370 -4.40 -0.41 -16.90
N LEU A 371 -5.43 -0.50 -17.75
CA LEU A 371 -5.69 0.50 -18.78
C LEU A 371 -5.85 1.90 -18.17
N LYS A 372 -6.60 2.03 -17.07
CA LYS A 372 -6.85 3.31 -16.38
C LYS A 372 -5.54 3.95 -15.91
N ARG A 373 -4.69 3.23 -15.19
CA ARG A 373 -3.42 3.74 -14.67
C ARG A 373 -2.46 4.17 -15.78
N LEU A 374 -2.41 3.44 -16.89
CA LEU A 374 -1.58 3.84 -18.03
C LEU A 374 -2.06 5.15 -18.67
N ILE A 375 -3.38 5.35 -18.81
CA ILE A 375 -3.96 6.58 -19.33
C ILE A 375 -3.62 7.77 -18.42
N GLU A 376 -3.76 7.57 -17.10
CA GLU A 376 -3.45 8.61 -16.12
C GLU A 376 -1.95 8.96 -16.12
N ALA A 377 -1.08 7.95 -16.17
CA ALA A 377 0.36 8.16 -16.28
C ALA A 377 0.72 8.94 -17.55
N ALA A 378 0.14 8.56 -18.70
CA ALA A 378 0.38 9.24 -19.96
C ALA A 378 -0.07 10.70 -19.93
N TYR A 379 -1.22 10.97 -19.31
CA TYR A 379 -1.75 12.33 -19.12
C TYR A 379 -0.84 13.18 -18.22
N ARG A 380 -0.43 12.66 -17.06
CA ARG A 380 0.44 13.41 -16.13
C ARG A 380 1.77 13.78 -16.79
N VAL A 381 2.38 12.82 -17.49
CA VAL A 381 3.65 13.05 -18.20
C VAL A 381 3.48 14.09 -19.31
N GLU A 382 2.43 13.98 -20.11
CA GLU A 382 2.18 14.97 -21.17
C GLU A 382 1.92 16.37 -20.59
N LYS A 383 1.24 16.45 -19.45
CA LYS A 383 1.00 17.72 -18.77
C LYS A 383 2.30 18.37 -18.28
N VAL A 384 3.25 17.57 -17.77
CA VAL A 384 4.58 18.06 -17.38
C VAL A 384 5.33 18.60 -18.61
N ILE A 385 5.27 17.90 -19.74
CA ILE A 385 5.86 18.37 -21.01
C ILE A 385 5.20 19.70 -21.44
N GLU A 386 3.87 19.77 -21.43
CA GLU A 386 3.10 20.97 -21.77
C GLU A 386 3.51 22.16 -20.90
N THR A 387 3.52 21.99 -19.57
CA THR A 387 3.90 23.03 -18.62
C THR A 387 5.36 23.45 -18.81
N THR A 388 6.27 22.50 -19.07
CA THR A 388 7.67 22.82 -19.32
C THR A 388 7.84 23.65 -20.59
N LEU A 389 7.11 23.30 -21.65
CA LEU A 389 7.09 24.04 -22.91
C LEU A 389 6.40 25.41 -22.78
N ASP A 390 5.54 25.62 -21.79
CA ASP A 390 4.86 26.90 -21.52
C ASP A 390 5.76 27.93 -20.80
N HIS A 391 6.95 27.52 -20.34
CA HIS A 391 7.98 28.43 -19.82
C HIS A 391 9.15 28.70 -20.79
N GLU A 392 9.66 29.94 -20.84
CA GLU A 392 10.85 30.31 -21.64
C GLU A 392 12.14 29.73 -21.06
N ALA A 393 12.19 29.55 -19.74
CA ALA A 393 13.27 28.89 -19.04
C ALA A 393 12.69 28.10 -17.86
N MET A 394 13.25 26.91 -17.62
CA MET A 394 12.81 25.96 -16.61
C MET A 394 13.32 26.39 -15.23
N PRO A 395 12.45 26.70 -14.26
CA PRO A 395 12.89 26.97 -12.90
C PRO A 395 13.48 25.70 -12.26
N LEU A 396 14.74 25.76 -11.86
CA LEU A 396 15.43 24.69 -11.15
C LEU A 396 15.19 24.80 -9.63
N PRO A 397 15.32 23.70 -8.87
CA PRO A 397 15.14 23.69 -7.41
C PRO A 397 16.08 24.63 -6.63
N ASN A 398 17.20 25.04 -7.24
CA ASN A 398 18.17 25.98 -6.67
C ASN A 398 17.83 27.46 -6.96
N GLY A 399 16.71 27.75 -7.62
CA GLY A 399 16.30 29.11 -7.98
C GLY A 399 16.92 29.64 -9.28
N GLU A 400 17.78 28.85 -9.94
CA GLU A 400 18.30 29.18 -11.27
C GLU A 400 17.26 28.81 -12.33
N THR A 401 17.37 29.39 -13.53
CA THR A 401 16.57 28.98 -14.67
C THR A 401 17.45 28.24 -15.67
N ALA A 402 17.09 27.01 -15.99
CA ALA A 402 17.70 26.27 -17.09
C ALA A 402 17.08 26.76 -18.40
N PRO A 403 17.86 27.25 -19.37
CA PRO A 403 17.31 27.56 -20.68
C PRO A 403 16.78 26.27 -21.32
N LEU A 404 15.68 26.39 -22.06
CA LEU A 404 14.92 25.24 -22.57
C LEU A 404 15.79 24.29 -23.40
N ASP A 405 16.78 24.81 -24.13
CA ASP A 405 17.75 24.07 -24.94
C ASP A 405 18.56 23.03 -24.14
N GLN A 406 18.80 23.27 -22.84
CA GLN A 406 19.46 22.30 -21.95
C GLN A 406 18.54 21.14 -21.54
N VAL A 407 17.22 21.31 -21.68
CA VAL A 407 16.20 20.35 -21.25
C VAL A 407 15.51 19.66 -22.44
N VAL A 408 15.67 20.18 -23.68
CA VAL A 408 15.04 19.60 -24.89
C VAL A 408 15.34 18.10 -25.04
N GLY A 409 16.57 17.65 -24.78
CA GLY A 409 16.91 16.23 -24.84
C GLY A 409 16.12 15.38 -23.83
N LEU A 410 15.95 15.89 -22.60
CA LEU A 410 15.13 15.22 -21.58
C LEU A 410 13.65 15.20 -21.97
N LEU A 411 13.13 16.29 -22.52
CA LEU A 411 11.75 16.35 -23.02
C LEU A 411 11.52 15.37 -24.17
N HIS A 412 12.47 15.28 -25.09
CA HIS A 412 12.43 14.32 -26.20
C HIS A 412 12.34 12.88 -25.66
N ASP A 413 13.23 12.50 -24.74
CA ASP A 413 13.24 11.14 -24.17
C ASP A 413 11.97 10.87 -23.36
N THR A 414 11.47 11.87 -22.64
CA THR A 414 10.21 11.79 -21.88
C THR A 414 9.01 11.59 -22.80
N GLN A 415 8.95 12.33 -23.91
CA GLN A 415 7.91 12.21 -24.94
C GLN A 415 7.96 10.83 -25.61
N GLN A 416 9.16 10.31 -25.90
CA GLN A 416 9.35 9.00 -26.51
C GLN A 416 8.82 7.88 -25.59
N LYS A 417 9.15 7.94 -24.30
CA LYS A 417 8.57 7.01 -23.31
C LYS A 417 7.05 7.12 -23.23
N ASN A 418 6.51 8.33 -23.40
CA ASN A 418 5.07 8.55 -23.41
C ASN A 418 4.38 7.93 -24.64
N LEU A 419 5.03 7.95 -25.80
CA LEU A 419 4.58 7.22 -26.99
C LEU A 419 4.64 5.70 -26.80
N ASP A 420 5.65 5.19 -26.11
CA ASP A 420 5.69 3.75 -25.78
C ASP A 420 4.52 3.37 -24.85
N ARG A 421 4.13 4.26 -23.92
CA ARG A 421 2.93 4.07 -23.08
C ARG A 421 1.65 4.05 -23.91
N THR A 422 1.47 4.96 -24.85
CA THR A 422 0.27 4.97 -25.70
C THR A 422 0.17 3.71 -26.56
N GLY A 423 1.30 3.17 -27.05
CA GLY A 423 1.34 1.85 -27.69
C GLY A 423 0.84 0.72 -26.78
N ARG A 424 1.18 0.73 -25.49
CA ARG A 424 0.65 -0.24 -24.49
C ARG A 424 -0.84 -0.03 -24.22
N ILE A 425 -1.31 1.23 -24.15
CA ILE A 425 -2.73 1.56 -24.03
C ILE A 425 -3.50 0.98 -25.24
N ALA A 426 -2.97 1.12 -26.45
CA ALA A 426 -3.57 0.59 -27.68
C ALA A 426 -3.73 -0.94 -27.61
N LYS A 427 -2.66 -1.65 -27.21
CA LYS A 427 -2.68 -3.11 -27.03
C LYS A 427 -3.77 -3.55 -26.05
N LYS A 428 -3.89 -2.89 -24.89
CA LYS A 428 -4.94 -3.20 -23.91
C LYS A 428 -6.35 -2.91 -24.43
N ILE A 429 -6.55 -1.83 -25.18
CA ILE A 429 -7.84 -1.54 -25.83
C ILE A 429 -8.19 -2.64 -26.83
N ASP A 430 -7.22 -3.10 -27.63
CA ASP A 430 -7.42 -4.18 -28.60
C ASP A 430 -7.71 -5.52 -27.91
N GLU A 431 -7.05 -5.83 -26.80
CA GLU A 431 -7.32 -7.00 -25.95
C GLU A 431 -8.76 -6.97 -25.39
N GLU A 432 -9.24 -5.82 -24.89
CA GLU A 432 -10.61 -5.69 -24.40
C GLU A 432 -11.65 -5.75 -25.51
N LEU A 433 -11.37 -5.18 -26.69
CA LEU A 433 -12.22 -5.31 -27.87
C LEU A 433 -12.35 -6.76 -28.34
N ALA A 434 -11.26 -7.54 -28.30
CA ALA A 434 -11.25 -8.94 -28.71
C ALA A 434 -12.08 -9.86 -27.79
N LYS A 435 -12.30 -9.46 -26.54
CA LYS A 435 -13.16 -10.18 -25.58
C LYS A 435 -14.65 -9.96 -25.85
N LEU A 436 -15.01 -8.91 -26.58
CA LEU A 436 -16.40 -8.58 -26.88
C LEU A 436 -16.87 -9.35 -28.13
N PRO A 437 -18.12 -9.87 -28.15
CA PRO A 437 -18.65 -10.58 -29.30
C PRO A 437 -18.68 -9.69 -30.55
N GLU A 438 -18.36 -10.28 -31.71
CA GLU A 438 -18.46 -9.64 -33.02
C GLU A 438 -19.88 -9.11 -33.25
N PRO A 439 -20.06 -7.93 -33.87
CA PRO A 439 -21.38 -7.41 -34.16
C PRO A 439 -22.06 -8.39 -35.12
N SER A 440 -23.12 -9.05 -34.67
CA SER A 440 -23.92 -9.89 -35.56
C SER A 440 -24.43 -9.01 -36.70
N GLY A 441 -23.98 -9.30 -37.93
CA GLY A 441 -24.37 -8.59 -39.15
C GLY A 441 -25.86 -8.71 -39.50
N ASP A 442 -26.60 -9.55 -38.77
CA ASP A 442 -28.05 -9.49 -38.70
C ASP A 442 -28.45 -8.56 -37.57
N ALA A 443 -29.16 -7.48 -37.92
CA ALA A 443 -29.78 -6.58 -36.96
C ALA A 443 -30.47 -7.41 -35.86
N PRO A 444 -30.03 -7.29 -34.59
CA PRO A 444 -30.76 -7.92 -33.50
C PRO A 444 -32.20 -7.39 -33.59
N ALA A 445 -33.18 -8.28 -33.59
CA ALA A 445 -34.56 -7.87 -33.42
C ALA A 445 -34.59 -6.89 -32.23
N PRO A 446 -35.19 -5.69 -32.39
CA PRO A 446 -35.13 -4.68 -31.34
C PRO A 446 -35.59 -5.32 -30.04
N ASN A 447 -34.72 -5.30 -29.03
CA ASN A 447 -35.13 -5.67 -27.68
C ASN A 447 -36.42 -4.89 -27.38
N PRO A 448 -37.46 -5.54 -26.83
CA PRO A 448 -38.76 -4.90 -26.59
C PRO A 448 -38.70 -3.68 -25.65
N SER A 449 -37.53 -3.40 -25.07
CA SER A 449 -37.24 -2.30 -24.15
C SER A 449 -36.67 -1.04 -24.82
N GLY A 450 -36.24 -1.09 -26.08
CA GLY A 450 -35.60 0.07 -26.76
C GLY A 450 -34.24 0.51 -26.16
N GLU A 451 -33.66 -0.29 -25.27
CA GLU A 451 -32.35 -0.05 -24.67
C GLU A 451 -31.22 -0.53 -25.61
N PRO A 452 -30.14 0.26 -25.76
CA PRO A 452 -28.96 -0.20 -26.48
C PRO A 452 -28.31 -1.36 -25.72
N ASP A 453 -27.87 -2.38 -26.46
CA ASP A 453 -27.18 -3.54 -25.92
C ASP A 453 -25.93 -3.10 -25.13
N PRO A 454 -25.79 -3.44 -23.83
CA PRO A 454 -24.65 -3.06 -23.00
C PRO A 454 -23.30 -3.42 -23.62
N GLN A 455 -23.21 -4.54 -24.33
CA GLN A 455 -21.98 -4.99 -24.98
C GLN A 455 -21.64 -4.11 -26.20
N GLN A 456 -22.65 -3.59 -26.91
CA GLN A 456 -22.45 -2.65 -28.00
C GLN A 456 -22.02 -1.27 -27.49
N VAL A 457 -22.58 -0.82 -26.36
CA VAL A 457 -22.16 0.44 -25.70
C VAL A 457 -20.69 0.34 -25.25
N GLU A 458 -20.30 -0.80 -24.68
CA GLU A 458 -18.92 -1.06 -24.28
C GLU A 458 -17.97 -1.13 -25.48
N ARG A 459 -18.36 -1.79 -26.58
CA ARG A 459 -17.57 -1.80 -27.82
C ARG A 459 -17.38 -0.39 -28.39
N GLN A 460 -18.46 0.41 -28.46
CA GLN A 460 -18.40 1.80 -28.92
C GLN A 460 -17.47 2.67 -28.06
N ARG A 461 -17.42 2.43 -26.73
CA ARG A 461 -16.50 3.12 -25.82
C ARG A 461 -15.04 2.84 -26.19
N TYR A 462 -14.67 1.57 -26.41
CA TYR A 462 -13.31 1.19 -26.79
C TYR A 462 -12.94 1.64 -28.21
N GLU A 463 -13.88 1.61 -29.17
CA GLU A 463 -13.67 2.16 -30.51
C GLU A 463 -13.42 3.66 -30.48
N ARG A 464 -14.19 4.41 -29.68
CA ARG A 464 -13.95 5.84 -29.45
C ARG A 464 -12.60 6.08 -28.78
N ALA A 465 -12.22 5.27 -27.80
CA ALA A 465 -10.92 5.35 -27.15
C ALA A 465 -9.77 5.16 -28.15
N LYS A 466 -9.91 4.21 -29.09
CA LYS A 466 -8.93 3.98 -30.17
C LYS A 466 -8.75 5.20 -31.07
N LEU A 467 -9.84 5.89 -31.42
CA LEU A 467 -9.78 7.14 -32.19
C LEU A 467 -9.05 8.26 -31.43
N LEU A 468 -9.38 8.45 -30.14
CA LEU A 468 -8.71 9.46 -29.30
C LEU A 468 -7.22 9.15 -29.09
N LEU A 469 -6.87 7.87 -28.97
CA LEU A 469 -5.48 7.45 -28.85
C LEU A 469 -4.70 7.72 -30.15
N GLY A 470 -5.29 7.48 -31.32
CA GLY A 470 -4.67 7.84 -32.60
C GLY A 470 -4.42 9.35 -32.76
N LEU A 471 -5.32 10.20 -32.24
CA LEU A 471 -5.09 11.66 -32.19
C LEU A 471 -3.97 12.03 -31.23
N THR A 472 -3.90 11.35 -30.08
CA THR A 472 -2.86 11.53 -29.07
C THR A 472 -1.48 11.17 -29.66
N ASP A 473 -1.37 9.99 -30.26
CA ASP A 473 -0.13 9.50 -30.88
C ASP A 473 0.37 10.46 -31.96
N ALA A 474 -0.51 10.91 -32.85
CA ALA A 474 -0.13 11.85 -33.90
C ALA A 474 0.36 13.20 -33.34
N ALA A 475 -0.22 13.67 -32.23
CA ALA A 475 0.21 14.91 -31.58
C ALA A 475 1.56 14.74 -30.87
N MET A 476 1.75 13.64 -30.14
CA MET A 476 3.00 13.30 -29.46
C MET A 476 4.16 13.03 -30.44
N GLN A 477 3.91 12.35 -31.56
CA GLN A 477 4.93 12.13 -32.61
C GLN A 477 5.42 13.46 -33.20
N ARG A 478 4.51 14.42 -33.42
CA ARG A 478 4.91 15.78 -33.83
C ARG A 478 5.76 16.47 -32.77
N ASN A 479 5.46 16.30 -31.48
CA ASN A 479 6.34 16.81 -30.42
C ASN A 479 7.74 16.22 -30.50
N VAL A 480 7.86 14.90 -30.68
CA VAL A 480 9.16 14.24 -30.87
C VAL A 480 9.89 14.83 -32.07
N GLU A 481 9.22 15.00 -33.21
CA GLU A 481 9.80 15.63 -34.40
C GLU A 481 10.31 17.05 -34.13
N TRP A 482 9.55 17.88 -33.39
CA TRP A 482 9.97 19.23 -33.01
C TRP A 482 11.15 19.23 -32.05
N LEU A 483 11.13 18.36 -31.03
CA LEU A 483 12.17 18.24 -30.02
C LEU A 483 13.46 17.61 -30.56
N ALA A 484 13.37 16.79 -31.61
CA ALA A 484 14.51 16.15 -32.28
C ALA A 484 15.24 17.07 -33.27
N GLN A 485 14.68 18.25 -33.60
CA GLN A 485 15.33 19.17 -34.53
C GLN A 485 16.67 19.61 -33.97
N PRO A 486 17.77 19.45 -34.72
CA PRO A 486 19.09 19.62 -34.16
C PRO A 486 19.33 21.10 -33.89
N THR A 487 19.55 21.45 -32.62
CA THR A 487 20.01 22.77 -32.13
C THR A 487 21.38 23.19 -32.70
N THR A 488 21.96 22.37 -33.58
CA THR A 488 23.24 22.54 -34.30
C THR A 488 23.41 23.81 -35.13
N SER A 489 22.39 24.67 -35.25
CA SER A 489 22.55 25.99 -35.84
C SER A 489 22.13 27.04 -34.80
N PRO A 490 23.05 27.89 -34.29
CA PRO A 490 22.76 28.86 -33.22
C PRO A 490 21.74 29.96 -33.59
N ASN A 491 21.06 29.84 -34.74
CA ASN A 491 20.13 30.82 -35.30
C ASN A 491 18.77 30.22 -35.73
N VAL A 492 18.49 28.93 -35.49
CA VAL A 492 17.13 28.38 -35.67
C VAL A 492 16.58 28.04 -34.29
N PRO A 493 15.84 28.96 -33.64
CA PRO A 493 15.21 28.66 -32.36
C PRO A 493 14.21 27.51 -32.53
N LEU A 494 14.13 26.64 -31.52
CA LEU A 494 13.06 25.65 -31.37
C LEU A 494 11.72 26.34 -31.66
N ASP A 495 10.88 25.77 -32.51
CA ASP A 495 9.50 26.24 -32.68
C ASP A 495 8.67 25.80 -31.47
N ARG A 496 8.93 26.49 -30.36
CA ARG A 496 8.34 26.25 -29.05
C ARG A 496 6.83 26.38 -29.09
N VAL A 497 6.30 27.28 -29.92
CA VAL A 497 4.86 27.47 -30.10
C VAL A 497 4.26 26.22 -30.75
N ALA A 498 4.87 25.70 -31.81
CA ALA A 498 4.38 24.48 -32.47
C ALA A 498 4.49 23.23 -31.58
N ALA A 499 5.55 23.11 -30.78
CA ALA A 499 5.71 22.05 -29.78
C ALA A 499 4.66 22.16 -28.66
N LEU A 500 4.45 23.37 -28.10
CA LEU A 500 3.44 23.60 -27.07
C LEU A 500 2.02 23.29 -27.59
N GLU A 501 1.66 23.77 -28.78
CA GLU A 501 0.36 23.48 -29.38
C GLU A 501 0.14 21.98 -29.59
N SER A 502 1.17 21.25 -29.99
CA SER A 502 1.10 19.83 -30.22
C SER A 502 0.97 19.07 -28.90
N SER A 503 1.68 19.47 -27.85
CA SER A 503 1.49 18.95 -26.48
C SER A 503 0.08 19.22 -25.94
N GLN A 504 -0.45 20.44 -26.09
CA GLN A 504 -1.82 20.76 -25.70
C GLN A 504 -2.87 19.91 -26.42
N ARG A 505 -2.65 19.55 -27.70
CA ARG A 505 -3.54 18.63 -28.44
C ARG A 505 -3.50 17.22 -27.86
N ALA A 506 -2.30 16.72 -27.51
CA ALA A 506 -2.14 15.43 -26.85
C ALA A 506 -2.83 15.42 -25.47
N THR A 507 -2.59 16.43 -24.64
CA THR A 507 -3.23 16.58 -23.32
C THR A 507 -4.75 16.58 -23.40
N ARG A 508 -5.35 17.31 -24.36
CA ARG A 508 -6.81 17.34 -24.55
C ARG A 508 -7.36 15.97 -24.94
N SER A 509 -6.69 15.27 -25.85
CA SER A 509 -7.11 13.95 -26.30
C SER A 509 -7.02 12.91 -25.18
N LEU A 510 -5.96 12.96 -24.38
CA LEU A 510 -5.82 12.14 -23.16
C LEU A 510 -6.85 12.49 -22.09
N ALA A 511 -7.19 13.77 -21.91
CA ALA A 511 -8.25 14.18 -21.00
C ALA A 511 -9.62 13.62 -21.42
N GLU A 512 -9.94 13.61 -22.72
CA GLU A 512 -11.14 12.95 -23.22
C GLU A 512 -11.11 11.44 -23.01
N LEU A 513 -9.95 10.82 -23.19
CA LEU A 513 -9.76 9.39 -22.97
C LEU A 513 -9.93 9.04 -21.47
N ARG A 514 -9.43 9.88 -20.56
CA ARG A 514 -9.72 9.78 -19.11
C ARG A 514 -11.22 9.83 -18.85
N ARG A 515 -11.95 10.80 -19.41
CA ARG A 515 -13.41 10.92 -19.26
C ARG A 515 -14.18 9.70 -19.77
N LEU A 516 -13.64 8.95 -20.74
CA LEU A 516 -14.24 7.69 -21.16
C LEU A 516 -14.06 6.59 -20.12
N PHE A 517 -12.91 6.51 -19.45
CA PHE A 517 -12.56 5.37 -18.59
C PHE A 517 -12.80 5.56 -17.09
N PHE A 518 -12.78 6.80 -16.62
CA PHE A 518 -12.90 7.13 -15.21
C PHE A 518 -14.29 7.66 -14.90
N THR A 519 -14.83 7.27 -13.74
CA THR A 519 -16.06 7.87 -13.24
C THR A 519 -15.77 9.25 -12.63
N LEU A 520 -16.77 10.13 -12.58
CA LEU A 520 -16.63 11.43 -11.91
C LEU A 520 -16.27 11.28 -10.42
N VAL A 521 -16.76 10.22 -9.77
CA VAL A 521 -16.43 9.90 -8.38
C VAL A 521 -14.97 9.47 -8.23
N GLU A 522 -14.43 8.67 -9.15
CA GLU A 522 -13.01 8.30 -9.15
C GLU A 522 -12.11 9.52 -9.36
N HIS A 523 -12.45 10.39 -10.31
CA HIS A 523 -11.74 11.67 -10.50
C HIS A 523 -11.80 12.56 -9.26
N LEU A 524 -12.96 12.59 -8.59
CA LEU A 524 -13.15 13.36 -7.37
C LEU A 524 -12.32 12.82 -6.19
N LYS A 525 -12.25 11.49 -6.03
CA LYS A 525 -11.40 10.83 -5.02
C LYS A 525 -9.92 11.09 -5.23
N ASP A 526 -9.44 10.98 -6.46
CA ASP A 526 -8.04 11.29 -6.80
C ASP A 526 -7.73 12.79 -6.57
N THR A 527 -8.65 13.68 -6.93
CA THR A 527 -8.51 15.13 -6.66
C THR A 527 -8.45 15.42 -5.16
N ALA A 528 -9.30 14.77 -4.36
CA ALA A 528 -9.30 14.89 -2.90
C ALA A 528 -7.99 14.37 -2.28
N HIS A 529 -7.48 13.24 -2.78
CA HIS A 529 -6.22 12.69 -2.31
C HIS A 529 -5.05 13.63 -2.58
N ARG A 530 -4.92 14.13 -3.82
CA ARG A 530 -3.87 15.10 -4.19
C ARG A 530 -3.99 16.42 -3.43
N GLN A 531 -5.21 16.85 -3.12
CA GLN A 531 -5.45 18.04 -2.29
C GLN A 531 -4.98 17.81 -0.84
N SER A 532 -5.15 16.59 -0.30
CA SER A 532 -4.61 16.24 1.02
C SER A 532 -3.09 16.25 1.03
N GLU A 533 -2.44 15.62 0.04
CA GLU A 533 -0.98 15.62 -0.08
C GLU A 533 -0.43 17.05 -0.20
N LEU A 534 -1.04 17.88 -1.06
CA LEU A 534 -0.65 19.29 -1.23
C LEU A 534 -0.80 20.09 0.06
N ARG A 535 -1.85 19.84 0.84
CA ARG A 535 -2.04 20.47 2.15
C ARG A 535 -0.94 20.05 3.13
N ASP A 536 -0.60 18.77 3.16
CA ASP A 536 0.45 18.25 4.04
C ASP A 536 1.82 18.83 3.65
N ASP A 537 2.12 18.97 2.35
CA ASP A 537 3.30 19.68 1.84
C ASP A 537 3.28 21.17 2.26
N THR A 538 2.12 21.83 2.20
CA THR A 538 1.93 23.23 2.61
C THR A 538 2.10 23.41 4.13
N LEU A 539 1.68 22.41 4.92
CA LEU A 539 1.89 22.35 6.36
C LEU A 539 3.37 22.23 6.71
N GLU A 540 4.10 21.35 6.01
CA GLU A 540 5.55 21.22 6.17
C GLU A 540 6.24 22.56 5.90
N VAL A 541 5.90 23.20 4.77
CA VAL A 541 6.46 24.49 4.38
C VAL A 541 6.13 25.57 5.42
N ALA A 542 4.88 25.69 5.87
CA ALA A 542 4.51 26.65 6.89
C ALA A 542 5.22 26.42 8.24
N GLY A 543 5.49 25.16 8.60
CA GLY A 543 6.32 24.81 9.75
C GLY A 543 7.72 25.40 9.63
N LEU A 544 8.35 25.25 8.46
CA LEU A 544 9.66 25.85 8.15
C LEU A 544 9.61 27.38 8.21
N PHE A 545 8.55 28.01 7.70
CA PHE A 545 8.34 29.46 7.77
C PHE A 545 8.16 29.97 9.20
N SER A 546 7.58 29.16 10.09
CA SER A 546 7.30 29.53 11.49
C SER A 546 8.53 29.41 12.38
N THR A 547 9.44 28.48 12.05
CA THR A 547 10.67 28.25 12.82
C THR A 547 11.86 29.06 12.32
N SER A 548 11.79 29.64 11.11
CA SER A 548 12.87 30.40 10.48
C SER A 548 12.77 31.91 10.73
N GLN A 549 13.91 32.54 10.99
CA GLN A 549 14.00 34.00 11.07
C GLN A 549 14.04 34.63 9.66
N PRO A 550 13.54 35.87 9.47
CA PRO A 550 13.71 36.61 8.22
C PRO A 550 15.20 36.70 7.85
N GLU A 551 15.53 36.49 6.57
CA GLU A 551 16.91 36.48 6.03
C GLU A 551 17.80 35.29 6.43
N THR A 552 17.20 34.15 6.82
CA THR A 552 17.94 32.90 7.03
C THR A 552 17.92 31.99 5.80
N PRO A 553 18.95 31.16 5.57
CA PRO A 553 18.92 30.16 4.51
C PRO A 553 17.78 29.14 4.67
N GLU A 554 17.29 28.90 5.90
CA GLU A 554 16.06 28.14 6.15
C GLU A 554 14.81 28.82 5.60
N ARG A 555 14.72 30.15 5.74
CA ARG A 555 13.64 30.95 5.19
C ARG A 555 13.65 30.92 3.66
N GLU A 556 14.82 31.04 3.06
CA GLU A 556 15.00 30.90 1.62
C GLU A 556 14.63 29.48 1.12
N SER A 557 14.98 28.44 1.87
CA SER A 557 14.57 27.05 1.57
C SER A 557 13.06 26.86 1.65
N ALA A 558 12.40 27.46 2.64
CA ALA A 558 10.94 27.43 2.77
C ALA A 558 10.25 28.15 1.61
N GLU A 559 10.78 29.32 1.19
CA GLU A 559 10.30 30.07 0.03
C GLU A 559 10.48 29.29 -1.29
N ARG A 560 11.60 28.57 -1.44
CA ARG A 560 11.84 27.67 -2.58
C ARG A 560 10.86 26.49 -2.62
N LYS A 561 10.57 25.87 -1.47
CA LYS A 561 9.60 24.77 -1.37
C LYS A 561 8.16 25.25 -1.60
N LEU A 562 7.84 26.51 -1.27
CA LEU A 562 6.51 27.09 -1.50
C LEU A 562 6.20 27.30 -2.99
N GLY A 563 7.20 27.69 -3.78
CA GLY A 563 7.08 27.98 -5.22
C GLY A 563 6.29 26.94 -6.02
N PRO A 564 6.65 25.64 -6.00
CA PRO A 564 5.94 24.59 -6.75
C PRO A 564 4.55 24.23 -6.20
N LEU A 565 4.19 24.62 -4.97
CA LEU A 565 2.87 24.29 -4.38
C LEU A 565 1.74 25.14 -4.97
N SER A 566 2.03 26.40 -5.31
CA SER A 566 1.08 27.34 -5.90
C SER A 566 0.50 26.86 -7.26
N PRO A 567 1.30 26.47 -8.27
CA PRO A 567 0.77 25.93 -9.53
C PRO A 567 0.07 24.58 -9.36
N ARG A 568 0.51 23.72 -8.41
CA ARG A 568 -0.21 22.49 -8.06
C ARG A 568 -1.61 22.80 -7.52
N GLN A 569 -1.73 23.85 -6.70
CA GLN A 569 -3.01 24.28 -6.16
C GLN A 569 -3.98 24.75 -7.25
N ASP A 570 -3.49 25.48 -8.25
CA ASP A 570 -4.30 25.89 -9.41
C ASP A 570 -4.79 24.73 -10.24
N GLU A 571 -3.91 23.75 -10.46
CA GLU A 571 -4.26 22.56 -11.23
C GLU A 571 -5.43 21.84 -10.58
N LEU A 572 -5.38 21.64 -9.26
CA LEU A 572 -6.48 21.03 -8.50
C LEU A 572 -7.76 21.88 -8.54
N ALA A 573 -7.64 23.21 -8.52
CA ALA A 573 -8.79 24.10 -8.68
C ALA A 573 -9.41 24.01 -10.09
N ALA A 574 -8.58 23.87 -11.13
CA ALA A 574 -9.04 23.69 -12.51
C ALA A 574 -9.74 22.33 -12.70
N ILE A 575 -9.13 21.25 -12.22
CA ILE A 575 -9.71 19.90 -12.26
C ILE A 575 -11.04 19.88 -11.50
N SER A 576 -11.12 20.47 -10.32
CA SER A 576 -12.35 20.55 -9.52
C SER A 576 -13.47 21.29 -10.28
N ARG A 577 -13.16 22.41 -10.96
CA ARG A 577 -14.15 23.11 -11.81
C ARG A 577 -14.64 22.26 -12.99
N GLU A 578 -13.75 21.47 -13.60
CA GLU A 578 -14.15 20.54 -14.66
C GLU A 578 -15.10 19.46 -14.13
N ILE A 579 -14.79 18.87 -12.97
CA ILE A 579 -15.64 17.87 -12.31
C ILE A 579 -17.00 18.46 -11.97
N ALA A 580 -17.05 19.64 -11.35
CA ALA A 580 -18.28 20.34 -11.03
C ALA A 580 -19.11 20.63 -12.30
N GLY A 581 -18.46 21.06 -13.38
CA GLY A 581 -19.10 21.26 -14.69
C GLY A 581 -19.71 19.97 -15.25
N ALA A 582 -18.98 18.84 -15.17
CA ALA A 582 -19.47 17.56 -15.64
C ALA A 582 -20.63 17.02 -14.78
N LEU A 583 -20.59 17.19 -13.45
CA LEU A 583 -21.69 16.83 -12.55
C LEU A 583 -22.95 17.65 -12.86
N ARG A 584 -22.82 18.97 -13.12
CA ARG A 584 -23.94 19.81 -13.56
C ARG A 584 -24.54 19.34 -14.88
N GLN A 585 -23.69 18.98 -15.85
CA GLN A 585 -24.16 18.41 -17.12
C GLN A 585 -24.92 17.10 -16.88
N GLN A 586 -24.40 16.21 -16.04
CA GLN A 586 -25.06 14.95 -15.68
C GLN A 586 -26.41 15.17 -14.99
N ALA A 587 -26.52 16.19 -14.13
CA ALA A 587 -27.78 16.56 -13.49
C ALA A 587 -28.83 17.16 -14.45
N THR A 588 -28.42 17.61 -15.63
CA THR A 588 -29.31 18.21 -16.65
C THR A 588 -29.53 17.30 -17.87
N ALA A 589 -28.78 16.20 -17.97
CA ALA A 589 -28.87 15.30 -19.11
C ALA A 589 -30.17 14.48 -19.03
N PRO A 590 -30.90 14.30 -20.16
CA PRO A 590 -32.01 13.36 -20.20
C PRO A 590 -31.48 11.95 -19.95
N THR A 591 -32.04 11.26 -18.95
CA THR A 591 -31.67 9.89 -18.56
C THR A 591 -31.71 8.97 -19.77
N SER A 592 -30.53 8.58 -20.26
CA SER A 592 -30.38 7.59 -21.31
C SER A 592 -30.27 6.23 -20.62
N GLY A 593 -31.35 5.44 -20.61
CA GLY A 593 -31.35 4.08 -20.04
C GLY A 593 -32.37 3.78 -18.94
N GLY A 594 -33.40 4.62 -18.73
CA GLY A 594 -34.55 4.29 -17.89
C GLY A 594 -35.77 3.89 -18.73
N PRO A 595 -36.70 3.06 -18.23
CA PRO A 595 -37.92 2.71 -18.94
C PRO A 595 -38.69 3.97 -19.38
N PRO A 596 -39.36 3.97 -20.55
CA PRO A 596 -40.07 5.14 -21.04
C PRO A 596 -41.15 5.56 -20.04
N GLY A 597 -40.94 6.71 -19.38
CA GLY A 597 -41.82 7.25 -18.34
C GLY A 597 -41.23 7.24 -16.91
N ALA A 598 -40.06 6.65 -16.68
CA ALA A 598 -39.34 6.80 -15.42
C ALA A 598 -38.68 8.18 -15.38
N GLN A 599 -39.25 9.12 -14.61
CA GLN A 599 -38.54 10.34 -14.26
C GLN A 599 -37.28 9.94 -13.46
N PRO A 600 -36.11 10.55 -13.72
CA PRO A 600 -34.94 10.39 -12.86
C PRO A 600 -35.35 10.61 -11.41
N ASP A 601 -34.85 9.77 -10.50
CA ASP A 601 -35.12 9.93 -9.07
C ASP A 601 -34.74 11.37 -8.67
N PRO A 602 -35.72 12.21 -8.27
CA PRO A 602 -35.46 13.60 -7.94
C PRO A 602 -34.46 13.72 -6.79
N GLU A 603 -34.36 12.72 -5.91
CA GLU A 603 -33.32 12.69 -4.88
C GLU A 603 -31.93 12.46 -5.47
N GLN A 604 -31.78 11.57 -6.44
CA GLN A 604 -30.49 11.31 -7.09
C GLN A 604 -30.00 12.54 -7.87
N LEU A 605 -30.90 13.23 -8.58
CA LEU A 605 -30.58 14.49 -9.24
C LEU A 605 -30.19 15.59 -8.24
N ALA A 606 -30.92 15.71 -7.13
CA ALA A 606 -30.60 16.66 -6.08
C ALA A 606 -29.22 16.36 -5.44
N ARG A 607 -28.87 15.07 -5.25
CA ARG A 607 -27.54 14.67 -4.77
C ARG A 607 -26.43 15.03 -5.75
N ILE A 608 -26.62 14.80 -7.06
CA ILE A 608 -25.63 15.17 -8.08
C ILE A 608 -25.48 16.69 -8.16
N GLN A 609 -26.59 17.46 -8.10
CA GLN A 609 -26.54 18.92 -8.05
C GLN A 609 -25.79 19.42 -6.81
N ARG A 610 -26.12 18.87 -5.64
CA ARG A 610 -25.46 19.23 -4.38
C ARG A 610 -23.97 18.89 -4.38
N ALA A 611 -23.61 17.72 -4.89
CA ALA A 611 -22.21 17.36 -5.09
C ALA A 611 -21.51 18.34 -6.04
N SER A 612 -22.17 18.75 -7.14
CA SER A 612 -21.60 19.74 -8.06
C SER A 612 -21.35 21.09 -7.40
N GLU A 613 -22.25 21.56 -6.51
CA GLU A 613 -22.08 22.80 -5.76
C GLU A 613 -20.89 22.72 -4.80
N LEU A 614 -20.75 21.60 -4.07
CA LEU A 614 -19.64 21.38 -3.14
C LEU A 614 -18.29 21.33 -3.87
N VAL A 615 -18.22 20.66 -5.02
CA VAL A 615 -16.98 20.59 -5.82
C VAL A 615 -16.61 21.96 -6.40
N ASP A 616 -17.60 22.76 -6.82
CA ASP A 616 -17.38 24.14 -7.30
C ASP A 616 -16.90 25.06 -6.17
N ALA A 617 -17.49 24.92 -4.97
CA ALA A 617 -17.05 25.62 -3.77
C ALA A 617 -15.60 25.23 -3.39
N ALA A 618 -15.26 23.95 -3.48
CA ALA A 618 -13.91 23.45 -3.21
C ALA A 618 -12.90 24.09 -4.15
N ALA A 619 -13.24 24.20 -5.44
CA ALA A 619 -12.39 24.87 -6.40
C ALA A 619 -12.19 26.37 -6.09
N GLY A 620 -13.23 27.04 -5.56
CA GLY A 620 -13.14 28.41 -5.07
C GLY A 620 -12.17 28.54 -3.89
N GLU A 621 -12.25 27.64 -2.91
CA GLU A 621 -11.31 27.62 -1.78
C GLU A 621 -9.89 27.30 -2.21
N MET A 622 -9.70 26.37 -3.15
CA MET A 622 -8.39 26.09 -3.74
C MET A 622 -7.78 27.31 -4.44
N THR A 623 -8.59 28.07 -5.17
CA THR A 623 -8.16 29.33 -5.82
C THR A 623 -7.76 30.36 -4.75
N GLY A 624 -8.54 30.49 -3.68
CA GLY A 624 -8.19 31.37 -2.56
C GLY A 624 -6.92 30.92 -1.82
N ALA A 625 -6.70 29.62 -1.66
CA ALA A 625 -5.48 29.09 -1.06
C ALA A 625 -4.25 29.45 -1.91
N ARG A 626 -4.39 29.38 -3.23
CA ARG A 626 -3.35 29.80 -4.18
C ARG A 626 -3.04 31.29 -4.07
N GLU A 627 -4.05 32.14 -3.94
CA GLU A 627 -3.87 33.58 -3.71
C GLU A 627 -3.12 33.86 -2.41
N SER A 628 -3.45 33.15 -1.32
CA SER A 628 -2.73 33.23 -0.05
C SER A 628 -1.26 32.78 -0.16
N MET A 629 -1.00 31.68 -0.87
CA MET A 629 0.37 31.22 -1.14
C MET A 629 1.15 32.21 -2.03
N ALA A 630 0.49 32.83 -3.02
CA ALA A 630 1.10 33.84 -3.87
C ALA A 630 1.43 35.12 -3.08
N ALA A 631 0.52 35.57 -2.21
CA ALA A 631 0.75 36.71 -1.32
C ALA A 631 1.94 36.45 -0.37
N ALA A 632 2.05 35.23 0.16
CA ALA A 632 3.18 34.79 0.96
C ALA A 632 4.53 34.89 0.23
N THR A 633 4.60 34.50 -1.05
CA THR A 633 5.81 34.70 -1.89
C THR A 633 6.11 36.17 -2.22
N THR A 634 5.09 37.02 -2.32
CA THR A 634 5.29 38.43 -2.70
C THR A 634 5.72 39.29 -1.50
N ALA A 635 5.30 38.94 -0.28
CA ALA A 635 5.74 39.61 0.94
C ALA A 635 7.23 39.37 1.26
N GLY A 636 7.79 38.23 0.86
CA GLY A 636 9.23 37.92 1.02
C GLY A 636 10.15 38.76 0.13
N THR A 637 9.68 39.19 -1.05
CA THR A 637 10.48 39.93 -2.04
C THR A 637 10.44 41.46 -1.85
N ALA A 638 9.40 42.00 -1.20
CA ALA A 638 9.24 43.44 -0.99
C ALA A 638 10.14 44.04 0.10
N SER A 639 10.87 43.23 0.87
CA SER A 639 11.76 43.70 1.95
C SER A 639 13.19 44.03 1.48
N GLY A 640 13.50 43.87 0.18
CA GLY A 640 14.87 43.95 -0.36
C GLY A 640 15.35 45.30 -0.90
N ASP A 641 14.49 46.30 -1.13
CA ASP A 641 14.90 47.60 -1.68
C ASP A 641 14.11 48.76 -1.06
N GLY A 642 14.51 49.14 0.16
CA GLY A 642 14.06 50.35 0.83
C GLY A 642 15.18 51.39 0.93
N ASP A 643 15.63 51.92 -0.22
CA ASP A 643 16.48 53.10 -0.24
C ASP A 643 15.69 54.30 0.32
N GLY A 644 16.32 55.00 1.25
CA GLY A 644 15.70 56.04 2.05
C GLY A 644 15.56 57.34 1.25
N THR A 645 14.33 57.72 0.94
CA THR A 645 14.00 59.14 0.74
C THR A 645 12.67 59.50 1.37
N GLU A 646 12.74 60.36 2.39
CA GLU A 646 11.63 61.14 2.93
C GLU A 646 10.89 61.92 1.82
N THR A 647 9.56 61.92 1.84
CA THR A 647 8.71 63.11 2.10
C THR A 647 7.27 62.86 1.62
N GLY A 648 6.28 63.12 2.48
CA GLY A 648 4.91 63.37 2.06
C GLY A 648 3.81 62.79 2.96
N ASP A 649 3.41 63.57 3.96
CA ASP A 649 2.09 63.49 4.62
C ASP A 649 0.97 63.61 3.54
N PRO A 650 -0.20 62.94 3.68
CA PRO A 650 -1.24 63.55 4.51
C PRO A 650 -2.17 62.58 5.29
N ALA A 651 -2.78 63.18 6.30
CA ALA A 651 -3.74 62.64 7.25
C ALA A 651 -5.14 62.25 6.71
N SER A 652 -5.82 61.45 7.54
CA SER A 652 -7.27 61.32 7.77
C SER A 652 -8.12 60.40 6.88
N SER A 653 -8.57 59.27 7.44
CA SER A 653 -9.94 59.18 8.01
C SER A 653 -10.16 57.85 8.74
N ALA A 654 -10.87 57.96 9.87
CA ALA A 654 -11.14 56.91 10.84
C ALA A 654 -12.51 56.25 10.61
N THR A 655 -12.60 54.96 10.94
CA THR A 655 -13.71 54.18 11.56
C THR A 655 -13.16 52.76 11.72
N GLY A 656 -13.07 52.08 12.86
CA GLY A 656 -13.76 52.19 14.12
C GLY A 656 -14.36 50.80 14.46
N SER A 657 -13.54 49.89 14.99
CA SER A 657 -14.01 48.69 15.70
C SER A 657 -12.86 48.11 16.54
N ASP A 658 -12.96 48.32 17.86
CA ASP A 658 -12.13 47.69 18.88
C ASP A 658 -12.43 46.18 18.96
N ASP A 659 -11.45 45.35 18.62
CA ASP A 659 -11.36 43.95 19.07
C ASP A 659 -9.93 43.70 19.59
N PRO A 660 -9.73 43.47 20.90
CA PRO A 660 -8.41 43.21 21.46
C PRO A 660 -8.19 41.70 21.53
N GLY A 661 -7.70 41.10 20.44
CA GLY A 661 -7.52 39.66 20.39
C GLY A 661 -6.92 39.09 19.10
N GLY A 662 -5.85 39.69 18.59
CA GLY A 662 -5.12 39.09 17.47
C GLY A 662 -3.98 39.99 17.00
N ASP A 663 -2.78 39.76 17.52
CA ASP A 663 -1.55 40.30 16.95
C ASP A 663 -1.34 39.66 15.57
N ALA A 664 -2.02 40.19 14.54
CA ALA A 664 -1.70 39.90 13.16
C ALA A 664 -0.34 40.56 12.86
N ASN A 665 0.73 39.78 12.96
CA ASN A 665 2.05 40.20 12.56
C ASN A 665 2.06 40.43 11.03
N PRO A 666 2.22 41.68 10.54
CA PRO A 666 2.13 41.98 9.11
C PRO A 666 3.29 41.38 8.28
N ASN A 667 4.27 40.74 8.93
CA ASN A 667 5.43 40.11 8.30
C ASN A 667 5.37 38.57 8.28
N GLN A 668 4.26 37.93 8.68
CA GLN A 668 4.08 36.49 8.51
C GLN A 668 3.37 36.19 7.18
N PRO A 669 3.92 35.30 6.32
CA PRO A 669 3.23 34.87 5.12
C PRO A 669 1.93 34.15 5.50
N ASP A 670 0.85 34.46 4.81
CA ASP A 670 -0.52 34.01 5.13
C ASP A 670 -0.77 32.54 4.74
N LEU A 671 0.16 31.66 5.09
CA LEU A 671 0.11 30.22 4.84
C LEU A 671 -0.92 29.53 5.73
N ASP A 672 -1.21 30.09 6.90
CA ASP A 672 -2.28 29.62 7.78
C ASP A 672 -3.66 29.77 7.11
N LEU A 673 -3.90 30.87 6.38
CA LEU A 673 -5.10 31.02 5.58
C LEU A 673 -5.11 30.05 4.41
N ALA A 674 -3.98 29.86 3.72
CA ALA A 674 -3.87 28.86 2.65
C ALA A 674 -4.25 27.45 3.14
N GLN A 675 -3.75 27.04 4.31
CA GLN A 675 -4.06 25.74 4.91
C GLN A 675 -5.54 25.60 5.29
N LYS A 676 -6.13 26.62 5.92
CA LYS A 676 -7.57 26.61 6.27
C LYS A 676 -8.44 26.47 5.02
N LYS A 677 -8.06 27.14 3.94
CA LYS A 677 -8.73 27.04 2.65
C LYS A 677 -8.56 25.65 2.03
N GLN A 678 -7.35 25.09 2.08
CA GLN A 678 -7.07 23.74 1.61
C GLN A 678 -7.85 22.67 2.39
N GLU A 679 -7.98 22.83 3.72
CA GLU A 679 -8.78 21.96 4.59
C GLU A 679 -10.26 22.07 4.27
N THR A 680 -10.77 23.28 4.07
CA THR A 680 -12.17 23.53 3.68
C THR A 680 -12.47 22.90 2.31
N ALA A 681 -11.58 23.09 1.34
CA ALA A 681 -11.69 22.46 0.02
C ALA A 681 -11.72 20.93 0.12
N LEU A 682 -10.81 20.34 0.90
CA LEU A 682 -10.76 18.89 1.12
C LEU A 682 -12.07 18.37 1.76
N GLY A 683 -12.57 19.07 2.78
CA GLY A 683 -13.85 18.73 3.42
C GLY A 683 -15.01 18.71 2.43
N GLN A 684 -15.11 19.72 1.57
CA GLN A 684 -16.13 19.82 0.52
C GLN A 684 -16.01 18.71 -0.53
N LEU A 685 -14.79 18.35 -0.95
CA LEU A 685 -14.58 17.22 -1.86
C LEU A 685 -14.99 15.89 -1.22
N VAL A 686 -14.64 15.66 0.05
CA VAL A 686 -15.03 14.43 0.78
C VAL A 686 -16.54 14.36 0.93
N GLU A 687 -17.21 15.46 1.28
CA GLU A 687 -18.67 15.52 1.37
C GLU A 687 -19.32 15.21 0.01
N ALA A 688 -18.81 15.78 -1.08
CA ALA A 688 -19.27 15.48 -2.43
C ALA A 688 -19.09 14.01 -2.81
N ILE A 689 -17.98 13.37 -2.41
CA ILE A 689 -17.76 11.92 -2.60
C ILE A 689 -18.84 11.13 -1.87
N THR A 690 -19.11 11.45 -0.60
CA THR A 690 -20.11 10.72 0.20
C THR A 690 -21.53 10.84 -0.36
N LEU A 691 -21.88 11.97 -0.98
CA LEU A 691 -23.18 12.17 -1.62
C LEU A 691 -23.34 11.34 -2.91
N LEU A 692 -22.24 11.04 -3.60
CA LEU A 692 -22.23 10.34 -4.88
C LEU A 692 -22.01 8.82 -4.73
N GLU A 693 -21.57 8.34 -3.57
CA GLU A 693 -21.50 6.90 -3.27
C GLU A 693 -22.88 6.33 -2.95
N PRO A 694 -23.26 5.16 -3.53
CA PRO A 694 -24.54 4.55 -3.23
C PRO A 694 -24.61 4.12 -1.74
N PRO A 695 -25.74 4.31 -1.06
CA PRO A 695 -25.90 3.80 0.31
C PRO A 695 -25.74 2.28 0.31
N PRO A 696 -25.14 1.69 1.37
CA PRO A 696 -25.05 0.23 1.47
C PRO A 696 -26.46 -0.38 1.36
N PRO A 697 -26.63 -1.49 0.63
CA PRO A 697 -27.94 -2.09 0.43
C PRO A 697 -28.59 -2.40 1.79
N PRO A 698 -29.89 -2.14 1.96
CA PRO A 698 -30.59 -2.50 3.19
C PRO A 698 -30.42 -4.01 3.42
N GLN A 699 -29.95 -4.37 4.62
CA GLN A 699 -29.63 -5.74 5.05
C GLN A 699 -30.80 -6.75 4.97
N GLN A 700 -31.98 -6.36 4.48
CA GLN A 700 -33.15 -7.24 4.38
C GLN A 700 -33.14 -8.13 3.13
N ASP A 701 -32.48 -7.76 2.04
CA ASP A 701 -32.45 -8.58 0.81
C ASP A 701 -31.37 -9.68 0.83
N GLN A 702 -30.29 -9.52 1.61
CA GLN A 702 -29.29 -10.58 1.80
C GLN A 702 -29.87 -11.82 2.50
N ASN A 703 -30.79 -11.65 3.45
CA ASN A 703 -31.40 -12.79 4.15
C ASN A 703 -32.35 -13.61 3.26
N GLN A 704 -32.99 -13.01 2.24
CA GLN A 704 -33.84 -13.78 1.31
C GLN A 704 -33.05 -14.48 0.21
N GLN A 705 -31.97 -13.86 -0.29
CA GLN A 705 -31.07 -14.51 -1.24
C GLN A 705 -30.27 -15.64 -0.59
N GLN A 706 -29.86 -15.46 0.67
CA GLN A 706 -29.14 -16.48 1.43
C GLN A 706 -30.07 -17.65 1.82
N GLN A 707 -31.34 -17.40 2.15
CA GLN A 707 -32.32 -18.49 2.35
C GLN A 707 -32.65 -19.27 1.08
N GLN A 708 -32.62 -18.66 -0.10
CA GLN A 708 -32.82 -19.37 -1.37
C GLN A 708 -31.57 -20.16 -1.79
N GLN A 709 -30.36 -19.64 -1.51
CA GLN A 709 -29.11 -20.40 -1.71
C GLN A 709 -28.99 -21.57 -0.72
N ASP A 710 -29.34 -21.37 0.56
CA ASP A 710 -29.29 -22.45 1.56
C ASP A 710 -30.30 -23.57 1.25
N GLN A 711 -31.46 -23.25 0.65
CA GLN A 711 -32.42 -24.27 0.20
C GLN A 711 -31.96 -25.03 -1.05
N GLN A 712 -31.23 -24.40 -1.98
CA GLN A 712 -30.65 -25.10 -3.13
C GLN A 712 -29.43 -25.94 -2.73
N GLN A 713 -28.64 -25.46 -1.77
CA GLN A 713 -27.46 -26.17 -1.28
C GLN A 713 -27.85 -27.37 -0.41
N GLN A 714 -28.90 -27.26 0.42
CA GLN A 714 -29.45 -28.42 1.15
C GLN A 714 -30.06 -29.50 0.24
N GLN A 715 -30.56 -29.14 -0.95
CA GLN A 715 -31.03 -30.14 -1.92
C GLN A 715 -29.88 -30.82 -2.67
N GLN A 716 -28.75 -30.13 -2.90
CA GLN A 716 -27.54 -30.75 -3.47
C GLN A 716 -26.82 -31.64 -2.45
N ASP A 717 -26.72 -31.21 -1.18
CA ASP A 717 -26.06 -31.99 -0.12
C ASP A 717 -26.82 -33.27 0.22
N GLN A 718 -28.15 -33.30 0.11
CA GLN A 718 -28.94 -34.53 0.27
C GLN A 718 -28.76 -35.53 -0.89
N GLN A 719 -28.39 -35.09 -2.10
CA GLN A 719 -28.09 -36.00 -3.21
C GLN A 719 -26.64 -36.51 -3.18
N GLN A 720 -25.68 -35.73 -2.67
CA GLN A 720 -24.29 -36.18 -2.52
C GLN A 720 -24.06 -37.10 -1.30
N SER A 721 -24.82 -36.93 -0.21
CA SER A 721 -24.64 -37.75 1.00
C SER A 721 -25.21 -39.17 0.92
N GLN A 722 -26.02 -39.50 -0.10
CA GLN A 722 -26.39 -40.90 -0.38
C GLN A 722 -25.33 -41.66 -1.18
N GLY A 723 -24.46 -40.99 -1.94
CA GLY A 723 -23.35 -41.65 -2.67
C GLY A 723 -22.13 -41.94 -1.80
N GLN A 724 -21.78 -41.02 -0.89
CA GLN A 724 -20.57 -41.15 -0.07
C GLN A 724 -20.70 -42.14 1.10
N GLN A 725 -21.92 -42.49 1.53
CA GLN A 725 -22.13 -43.47 2.61
C GLN A 725 -21.96 -44.93 2.15
N GLU A 726 -22.15 -45.25 0.87
CA GLU A 726 -21.86 -46.61 0.35
C GLU A 726 -20.37 -46.81 0.04
N GLU A 727 -19.65 -45.75 -0.37
CA GLU A 727 -18.22 -45.83 -0.70
C GLU A 727 -17.33 -45.85 0.56
N GLN A 728 -17.66 -45.07 1.61
CA GLN A 728 -16.93 -45.11 2.88
C GLN A 728 -17.11 -46.44 3.65
N GLN A 729 -18.25 -47.13 3.50
CA GLN A 729 -18.45 -48.44 4.14
C GLN A 729 -17.64 -49.55 3.45
N LEU A 730 -17.45 -49.47 2.13
CA LEU A 730 -16.57 -50.38 1.38
C LEU A 730 -15.09 -50.13 1.69
N ASP A 731 -14.67 -48.87 1.81
CA ASP A 731 -13.27 -48.50 2.07
C ASP A 731 -12.84 -48.81 3.52
N THR A 732 -13.73 -48.62 4.49
CA THR A 732 -13.45 -48.96 5.90
C THR A 732 -13.32 -50.47 6.11
N GLN A 733 -14.08 -51.31 5.36
CA GLN A 733 -13.91 -52.77 5.42
C GLN A 733 -12.61 -53.24 4.79
N GLN A 734 -12.18 -52.62 3.68
CA GLN A 734 -10.89 -52.93 3.05
C GLN A 734 -9.71 -52.50 3.93
N MET A 735 -9.80 -51.35 4.59
CA MET A 735 -8.80 -50.87 5.55
C MET A 735 -8.69 -51.79 6.77
N LEU A 736 -9.81 -52.27 7.32
CA LEU A 736 -9.82 -53.21 8.45
C LEU A 736 -9.30 -54.61 8.08
N GLN A 737 -9.43 -55.02 6.82
CA GLN A 737 -8.84 -56.26 6.28
C GLN A 737 -7.31 -56.12 6.13
N ALA A 738 -6.85 -55.00 5.56
CA ALA A 738 -5.42 -54.69 5.44
C ALA A 738 -4.71 -54.57 6.80
N ILE A 739 -5.38 -54.02 7.83
CA ILE A 739 -4.85 -53.99 9.20
C ILE A 739 -4.72 -55.40 9.79
N ARG A 740 -5.72 -56.26 9.56
CA ARG A 740 -5.69 -57.66 10.01
C ARG A 740 -4.56 -58.46 9.37
N ASP A 741 -4.31 -58.25 8.07
CA ASP A 741 -3.22 -58.92 7.35
C ASP A 741 -1.84 -58.44 7.81
N ARG A 742 -1.68 -57.12 8.00
CA ARG A 742 -0.44 -56.50 8.50
C ARG A 742 -0.15 -56.85 9.97
N GLU A 743 -1.17 -57.19 10.75
CA GLU A 743 -1.00 -57.69 12.12
C GLU A 743 -0.73 -59.21 12.17
N ALA A 744 -1.30 -59.98 11.26
CA ALA A 744 -0.96 -61.40 11.09
C ALA A 744 0.50 -61.59 10.64
N GLU A 745 1.01 -60.69 9.80
CA GLU A 745 2.40 -60.67 9.35
C GLU A 745 3.37 -60.32 10.49
N ARG A 746 3.07 -59.30 11.30
CA ARG A 746 3.84 -58.97 12.51
C ARG A 746 3.87 -60.11 13.52
N ARG A 747 2.78 -60.89 13.65
CA ARG A 747 2.75 -62.07 14.54
C ARG A 747 3.64 -63.20 14.00
N LYS A 748 3.71 -63.41 12.68
CA LYS A 748 4.65 -64.36 12.07
C LYS A 748 6.10 -63.92 12.24
N GLU A 749 6.38 -62.63 12.08
CA GLU A 749 7.73 -62.07 12.22
C GLU A 749 8.22 -62.13 13.69
N ASN A 750 7.36 -61.81 14.65
CA ASN A 750 7.68 -61.97 16.08
C ASN A 750 7.86 -63.43 16.49
N ALA A 751 7.08 -64.36 15.93
CA ALA A 751 7.27 -65.79 16.17
C ALA A 751 8.58 -66.34 15.59
N GLN A 752 9.08 -65.74 14.49
CA GLN A 752 10.40 -66.04 13.92
C GLN A 752 11.53 -65.42 14.75
N ARG A 753 11.37 -64.18 15.24
CA ARG A 753 12.36 -63.51 16.10
C ARG A 753 12.50 -64.18 17.47
N ALA A 754 11.42 -64.71 18.05
CA ALA A 754 11.46 -65.48 19.29
C ALA A 754 12.22 -66.82 19.18
N ARG A 755 12.51 -67.30 17.95
CA ARG A 755 13.31 -68.52 17.69
C ARG A 755 14.79 -68.24 17.43
N GLY A 756 15.19 -66.97 17.25
CA GLY A 756 16.59 -66.56 17.10
C GLY A 756 17.17 -66.11 18.43
N GLY A 757 18.11 -66.89 18.98
CA GLY A 757 18.65 -66.72 20.33
C GLY A 757 19.21 -65.33 20.65
N VAL A 758 18.99 -64.95 21.91
CA VAL A 758 19.46 -63.75 22.60
C VAL A 758 20.99 -63.62 22.56
N GLN A 759 21.50 -62.44 22.20
CA GLN A 759 22.85 -62.02 22.55
C GLN A 759 22.76 -60.72 23.36
N GLN A 760 23.11 -60.83 24.64
CA GLN A 760 23.28 -59.72 25.57
C GLN A 760 24.37 -58.78 25.05
N VAL A 761 24.08 -57.49 25.04
CA VAL A 761 25.11 -56.45 25.00
C VAL A 761 25.39 -56.02 26.43
N GLU A 762 26.62 -56.30 26.87
CA GLU A 762 27.20 -55.80 28.11
C GLU A 762 27.17 -54.28 28.13
N LYS A 763 26.74 -53.74 29.28
CA LYS A 763 27.01 -52.35 29.65
C LYS A 763 28.51 -52.20 29.87
N ASP A 764 29.08 -51.15 29.30
CA ASP A 764 30.14 -50.41 29.99
C ASP A 764 30.11 -48.94 29.53
N TRP A 765 30.22 -48.07 30.54
CA TRP A 765 30.24 -46.59 30.60
C TRP A 765 29.02 -45.81 30.11
#